data_AF-A0A928NVF2-F1
#
_entry.id   AF-A0A928NVF2-F1
#
_cell.length_a   1.000
_cell.length_b   1.000
_cell.length_c   1.000
_cell.angle_alpha   90.00
_cell.angle_beta   90.00
_cell.angle_gamma   90.00
#
_symmetry.space_group_name_H-M   'P 1'
#
loop_
_entity.id
_entity.type
_entity.pdbx_description
1 polymer ?
#
loop_
_entity_poly.entity_id
_entity_poly.type
_entity_poly.pdbx_seq_one_letter_code
_entity_poly.pdbx_strand_id
1 'polypeptide(L)'
;MAAVAMLLVAFFMVISSSYAWFTLSTAPEVTGIYTAVGANGNLEIALYTGNDNIGSNVGDSNLGAIEKNKTWGNIVDLSNEGYGLNNIALYPSVLALDNGSLLAGGGILGTPTCGNDGRIKSVNADGVAGIYNITTKNFDRNSTAKGVRAIGTVSSMSQQQLDWGNAVSKVSSSLNSARVTAETSLTANGQALIDIILGSLDEEKTSFDITAVGNMLTALAGTPATQGTAAVLGVADHLEEAMKYYLIAAAAAAVPNKSDTEFVAIKNAIINDCDDGSFPDLSADFVVGETGVTVTVPDALKTVYNSYLKIKSDIDAAVTAYNDVDNKEAATQDEAVAILGHLVVVNNVIVNGTPKSNIIMSDKDAVSNLAGSIIAEGAVIVEIPKATAENAESGLFFNIAQLTNNMNASFRADVTAMGITVSDMPISIKTTVADADKYILGGAKLPLPQPDPREGAVDEKLSNFYGYAIDLAFRTNAASSNLMLQTTPANRIYSENGVSETMGKGSTMTFNVTDTKFTVDNILNLMGHIRIVFTDANGKVIAAARLDTNNNVETTGTSATAQVKLCEYTLTTLDRDGAAGTGTETIQIISFGEIKTVNEKGQMELCALTQNQQTAISAYVYLDGETVESRDVGTEDLSMTGTLNLQFSSDATLKAMPYADLQGQTETTTTSTTTADNG
;
A
#
# COMPACT_ATOMS: atom_id res chain seq x y z
N MET A 1 -3.13 13.88 47.68
CA MET A 1 -2.72 15.09 46.93
C MET A 1 -1.22 15.22 46.63
N ALA A 2 -0.27 14.63 47.36
CA ALA A 2 1.17 14.83 47.06
C ALA A 2 1.72 14.02 45.86
N ALA A 3 1.08 12.90 45.50
CA ALA A 3 1.48 12.11 44.33
C ALA A 3 1.05 12.73 42.99
N VAL A 4 0.03 13.59 43.00
CA VAL A 4 -0.54 14.19 41.78
C VAL A 4 0.21 15.47 41.36
N ALA A 5 0.97 16.10 42.25
CA ALA A 5 1.77 17.30 41.94
C ALA A 5 3.19 16.99 41.43
N MET A 6 3.80 15.88 41.86
CA MET A 6 5.15 15.48 41.40
C MET A 6 5.14 14.89 39.98
N LEU A 7 4.01 14.28 39.58
CA LEU A 7 3.83 13.79 38.20
C LEU A 7 3.66 14.94 37.19
N LEU A 8 3.21 16.12 37.63
CA LEU A 8 3.02 17.30 36.79
C LEU A 8 4.32 18.08 36.52
N VAL A 9 5.34 17.96 37.40
CA VAL A 9 6.65 18.64 37.24
C VAL A 9 7.61 17.83 36.36
N ALA A 10 7.46 16.50 36.32
CA ALA A 10 8.18 15.64 35.39
C ALA A 10 7.73 15.85 33.91
N PHE A 11 6.60 16.50 33.68
CA PHE A 11 6.02 16.69 32.34
C PHE A 11 6.44 18.02 31.65
N PHE A 12 7.19 18.92 32.31
CA PHE A 12 7.52 20.25 31.74
C PHE A 12 9.01 20.65 31.69
N MET A 13 9.98 19.77 32.01
CA MET A 13 11.42 20.07 31.85
C MET A 13 12.16 19.17 30.86
N VAL A 14 11.49 18.83 29.76
CA VAL A 14 12.17 18.71 28.46
C VAL A 14 12.59 20.11 28.02
N ILE A 15 13.89 20.43 28.06
CA ILE A 15 14.61 21.00 26.91
C ILE A 15 15.96 20.32 26.87
N SER A 16 16.05 19.30 26.01
CA SER A 16 17.26 18.92 25.32
C SER A 16 17.93 20.16 24.74
N SER A 17 19.03 20.60 25.35
CA SER A 17 19.98 21.49 24.70
C SER A 17 21.37 20.89 24.84
N SER A 18 21.97 20.67 23.67
CA SER A 18 23.35 20.27 23.45
C SER A 18 24.31 21.12 24.27
N TYR A 19 25.17 20.52 25.08
CA TYR A 19 26.35 21.21 25.60
C TYR A 19 27.61 20.59 25.02
N ALA A 20 28.10 21.25 23.97
CA ALA A 20 29.52 21.31 23.70
C ALA A 20 30.18 22.01 24.89
N TRP A 21 31.21 21.40 25.48
CA TRP A 21 32.09 22.13 26.39
C TRP A 21 33.09 22.90 25.54
N PHE A 22 32.88 24.22 25.44
CA PHE A 22 33.86 25.16 24.92
C PHE A 22 34.88 25.43 26.03
N THR A 23 36.13 25.02 25.87
CA THR A 23 37.25 25.64 26.59
C THR A 23 37.93 26.61 25.64
N LEU A 24 37.60 27.89 25.74
CA LEU A 24 38.36 28.95 25.09
C LEU A 24 39.68 29.12 25.86
N SER A 25 40.77 28.55 25.35
CA SER A 25 42.12 28.94 25.78
C SER A 25 42.48 30.25 25.10
N THR A 26 42.85 31.27 25.87
CA THR A 26 43.29 32.59 25.37
C THR A 26 44.76 32.55 24.90
N ALA A 27 45.11 31.63 24.03
CA ALA A 27 46.39 31.63 23.32
C ALA A 27 46.14 31.90 21.83
N PRO A 28 46.84 32.88 21.21
CA PRO A 28 46.64 33.22 19.81
C PRO A 28 47.26 32.15 18.90
N GLU A 29 46.61 31.92 17.77
CA GLU A 29 47.03 31.08 16.64
C GLU A 29 47.02 29.55 16.88
N VAL A 30 45.84 28.96 16.66
CA VAL A 30 45.77 27.64 16.01
C VAL A 30 44.87 27.77 14.78
N THR A 31 45.44 28.21 13.67
CA THR A 31 44.84 28.01 12.35
C THR A 31 44.99 26.54 11.98
N GLY A 32 44.04 25.70 12.40
CA GLY A 32 44.01 24.29 12.03
C GLY A 32 43.43 23.37 13.09
N ILE A 33 42.15 23.54 13.44
CA ILE A 33 41.39 22.47 14.10
C ILE A 33 40.38 21.95 13.08
N TYR A 34 40.76 20.87 12.38
CA TYR A 34 39.80 20.02 11.67
C TYR A 34 39.11 19.15 12.72
N THR A 35 37.90 19.53 13.14
CA THR A 35 37.04 18.64 13.91
C THR A 35 36.43 17.62 12.95
N ALA A 36 37.19 16.58 12.60
CA ALA A 36 36.60 15.35 12.11
C ALA A 36 36.02 14.59 13.31
N VAL A 37 34.96 15.14 13.92
CA VAL A 37 34.10 14.38 14.84
C VAL A 37 33.22 13.52 13.94
N GLY A 38 33.79 12.43 13.45
CA GLY A 38 33.09 11.44 12.64
C GLY A 38 32.07 10.72 13.51
N ALA A 39 30.85 11.26 13.56
CA ALA A 39 29.71 10.47 13.98
C ALA A 39 29.44 9.41 12.91
N ASN A 40 29.96 8.20 13.14
CA ASN A 40 29.46 6.90 12.68
C ASN A 40 29.41 6.60 11.17
N GLY A 41 30.55 6.12 10.65
CA GLY A 41 30.64 5.31 9.43
C GLY A 41 31.74 5.79 8.47
N ASN A 42 32.45 4.86 7.85
CA ASN A 42 33.34 5.14 6.72
C ASN A 42 32.61 5.27 5.38
N LEU A 43 31.29 5.12 5.37
CA LEU A 43 30.44 5.12 4.19
C LEU A 43 29.26 6.05 4.42
N GLU A 44 29.07 6.99 3.50
CA GLU A 44 27.94 7.91 3.47
C GLU A 44 27.13 7.68 2.18
N ILE A 45 25.83 7.95 2.26
CA ILE A 45 24.86 7.79 1.18
C ILE A 45 24.02 9.06 1.04
N ALA A 46 23.64 9.37 -0.19
CA ALA A 46 22.69 10.42 -0.54
C ALA A 46 21.88 10.02 -1.78
N LEU A 47 20.75 10.67 -2.00
CA LEU A 47 19.99 10.58 -3.25
C LEU A 47 20.71 11.41 -4.33
N TYR A 48 21.10 10.76 -5.42
CA TYR A 48 21.78 11.41 -6.52
C TYR A 48 20.78 12.10 -7.46
N THR A 49 20.84 13.41 -7.54
CA THR A 49 19.95 14.22 -8.40
C THR A 49 20.64 14.74 -9.67
N GLY A 50 21.80 14.17 -10.03
CA GLY A 50 22.61 14.64 -11.15
C GLY A 50 23.63 15.72 -10.78
N ASN A 51 23.67 16.11 -9.49
CA ASN A 51 24.66 17.03 -8.96
C ASN A 51 25.86 16.27 -8.39
N ASP A 52 27.06 16.54 -8.90
CA ASP A 52 28.30 15.93 -8.45
C ASP A 52 28.89 16.59 -7.18
N ASN A 53 28.28 17.69 -6.72
CA ASN A 53 28.66 18.43 -5.51
C ASN A 53 27.58 18.31 -4.44
N ILE A 54 27.47 17.13 -3.84
CA ILE A 54 26.57 16.89 -2.69
C ILE A 54 27.19 17.52 -1.43
N GLY A 55 26.40 18.34 -0.72
CA GLY A 55 26.84 19.06 0.48
C GLY A 55 26.81 18.22 1.76
N SER A 56 27.53 18.70 2.77
CA SER A 56 27.51 18.15 4.13
C SER A 56 27.73 19.31 5.12
N ASN A 57 26.64 19.87 5.63
CA ASN A 57 26.66 20.98 6.59
C ASN A 57 26.20 20.51 7.96
N VAL A 58 26.65 21.23 8.99
CA VAL A 58 26.16 21.05 10.36
C VAL A 58 24.67 21.39 10.40
N GLY A 59 23.85 20.45 10.84
CA GLY A 59 22.40 20.63 10.95
C GLY A 59 21.58 20.06 9.80
N ASP A 60 22.19 19.51 8.75
CA ASP A 60 21.47 18.85 7.64
C ASP A 60 20.58 17.70 8.12
N SER A 61 20.89 17.11 9.29
CA SER A 61 20.05 16.11 9.96
C SER A 61 18.64 16.59 10.32
N ASN A 62 18.44 17.91 10.45
CA ASN A 62 17.18 18.56 10.84
C ASN A 62 16.35 19.04 9.64
N LEU A 63 16.85 18.86 8.41
CA LEU A 63 16.09 19.18 7.20
C LEU A 63 14.90 18.22 7.04
N GLY A 64 13.85 18.66 6.33
CA GLY A 64 12.76 17.79 5.92
C GLY A 64 13.25 16.65 5.03
N ALA A 65 12.56 15.50 5.04
CA ALA A 65 13.03 14.25 4.43
C ALA A 65 13.57 14.40 3.00
N ILE A 66 12.86 15.15 2.13
CA ILE A 66 13.27 15.35 0.72
C ILE A 66 14.60 16.10 0.59
N GLU A 67 14.80 17.17 1.36
CA GLU A 67 16.04 17.96 1.31
C GLU A 67 17.17 17.25 2.04
N LYS A 68 16.86 16.58 3.15
CA LYS A 68 17.80 15.73 3.88
C LYS A 68 18.41 14.66 2.99
N ASN A 69 17.59 13.99 2.17
CA ASN A 69 18.04 12.96 1.24
C ASN A 69 19.05 13.47 0.20
N LYS A 70 19.08 14.78 -0.10
CA LYS A 70 20.02 15.39 -1.06
C LYS A 70 21.38 15.75 -0.45
N THR A 71 21.58 15.50 0.84
CA THR A 71 22.81 15.79 1.57
C THR A 71 23.48 14.49 2.00
N TRP A 72 24.79 14.52 2.25
CA TRP A 72 25.50 13.34 2.73
C TRP A 72 25.01 12.92 4.11
N GLY A 73 24.58 11.66 4.23
CA GLY A 73 24.14 11.08 5.48
C GLY A 73 24.34 9.57 5.51
N ASN A 74 23.57 8.90 6.36
CA ASN A 74 23.62 7.45 6.56
C ASN A 74 22.32 6.74 6.14
N ILE A 75 21.28 7.49 5.77
CA ILE A 75 19.94 7.03 5.44
C ILE A 75 19.40 7.90 4.30
N VAL A 76 18.77 7.26 3.31
CA VAL A 76 17.90 7.90 2.32
C VAL A 76 16.49 7.35 2.56
N ASP A 77 15.56 8.22 2.94
CA ASP A 77 14.18 7.85 3.28
C ASP A 77 13.20 8.29 2.19
N LEU A 78 12.69 7.33 1.43
CA LEU A 78 11.78 7.57 0.30
C LEU A 78 10.30 7.39 0.65
N SER A 79 9.95 7.31 1.94
CA SER A 79 8.55 7.16 2.40
C SER A 79 7.69 8.40 2.15
N ASN A 80 8.29 9.55 1.87
CA ASN A 80 7.58 10.78 1.59
C ASN A 80 6.79 10.70 0.27
N GLU A 81 5.52 11.10 0.29
CA GLU A 81 4.62 11.09 -0.87
C GLU A 81 5.14 11.92 -2.06
N GLY A 82 6.03 12.89 -1.83
CA GLY A 82 6.68 13.68 -2.87
C GLY A 82 7.56 12.88 -3.83
N TYR A 83 7.85 11.60 -3.55
CA TYR A 83 8.51 10.68 -4.49
C TYR A 83 7.53 9.86 -5.34
N GLY A 84 6.24 9.83 -4.99
CA GLY A 84 5.18 9.21 -5.79
C GLY A 84 5.26 7.68 -5.93
N LEU A 85 6.12 6.98 -5.18
CA LEU A 85 6.33 5.53 -5.31
C LEU A 85 5.05 4.70 -5.11
N ASN A 86 4.12 5.18 -4.27
CA ASN A 86 2.82 4.53 -4.04
C ASN A 86 1.88 4.59 -5.27
N ASN A 87 2.21 5.39 -6.29
CA ASN A 87 1.42 5.54 -7.51
C ASN A 87 1.94 4.67 -8.67
N ILE A 88 2.89 3.76 -8.40
CA ILE A 88 3.52 2.91 -9.43
C ILE A 88 2.96 1.48 -9.29
N ALA A 89 2.15 1.06 -10.26
CA ALA A 89 1.77 -0.34 -10.43
C ALA A 89 2.73 -1.02 -11.42
N LEU A 90 3.36 -2.13 -11.01
CA LEU A 90 4.39 -2.81 -11.81
C LEU A 90 3.77 -3.79 -12.80
N TYR A 91 3.90 -3.48 -14.09
CA TYR A 91 3.60 -4.42 -15.16
C TYR A 91 4.84 -5.27 -15.52
N PRO A 92 4.65 -6.54 -15.94
CA PRO A 92 5.73 -7.41 -16.41
C PRO A 92 6.62 -6.74 -17.46
N SER A 93 7.93 -6.79 -17.27
CA SER A 93 8.89 -6.19 -18.19
C SER A 93 10.28 -6.83 -18.10
N VAL A 94 11.14 -6.45 -19.04
CA VAL A 94 12.56 -6.83 -19.06
C VAL A 94 13.44 -5.60 -19.21
N LEU A 95 14.65 -5.65 -18.62
CA LEU A 95 15.65 -4.59 -18.76
C LEU A 95 16.36 -4.71 -20.10
N ALA A 96 16.25 -3.64 -20.88
CA ALA A 96 16.77 -3.52 -22.23
C ALA A 96 18.18 -2.91 -22.21
N LEU A 97 19.13 -3.61 -22.82
CA LEU A 97 20.55 -3.27 -22.83
C LEU A 97 21.14 -3.24 -24.24
N ASP A 98 22.15 -2.41 -24.43
CA ASP A 98 23.10 -2.44 -25.53
C ASP A 98 24.50 -2.70 -24.96
N ASN A 99 25.07 -3.84 -25.33
CA ASN A 99 26.39 -4.30 -24.91
C ASN A 99 26.63 -4.19 -23.38
N GLY A 100 25.63 -4.64 -22.59
CA GLY A 100 25.67 -4.61 -21.13
C GLY A 100 25.46 -3.22 -20.48
N SER A 101 25.06 -2.22 -21.26
CA SER A 101 24.72 -0.87 -20.78
C SER A 101 23.29 -0.50 -21.16
N LEU A 102 22.66 0.41 -20.42
CA LEU A 102 21.32 0.89 -20.75
C LEU A 102 21.27 1.54 -22.14
N LEU A 103 20.13 1.40 -22.83
CA LEU A 103 19.91 2.05 -24.11
C LEU A 103 19.96 3.59 -24.00
N ALA A 104 20.70 4.21 -24.93
CA ALA A 104 20.77 5.67 -25.01
C ALA A 104 19.46 6.25 -25.56
N GLY A 105 18.84 7.19 -24.82
CA GLY A 105 17.68 7.96 -25.30
C GLY A 105 16.29 7.41 -24.93
N GLY A 106 16.19 6.26 -24.25
CA GLY A 106 14.91 5.66 -23.83
C GLY A 106 14.87 4.15 -24.07
N GLY A 107 13.72 3.51 -23.80
CA GLY A 107 13.56 2.06 -23.93
C GLY A 107 14.28 1.29 -22.83
N ILE A 108 14.26 1.80 -21.59
CA ILE A 108 15.00 1.24 -20.45
C ILE A 108 14.39 -0.10 -20.03
N LEU A 109 13.06 -0.15 -19.93
CA LEU A 109 12.28 -1.35 -19.71
C LEU A 109 11.35 -1.57 -20.90
N GLY A 110 11.12 -2.81 -21.25
CA GLY A 110 10.26 -3.19 -22.37
C GLY A 110 9.39 -4.39 -22.06
N THR A 111 8.33 -4.55 -22.85
CA THR A 111 7.46 -5.73 -22.79
C THR A 111 8.06 -6.85 -23.65
N PRO A 112 8.26 -8.06 -23.09
CA PRO A 112 8.69 -9.19 -23.89
C PRO A 112 7.51 -9.69 -24.76
N THR A 113 7.79 -10.08 -26.00
CA THR A 113 6.84 -10.76 -26.89
C THR A 113 7.25 -12.22 -27.06
N CYS A 114 6.29 -13.12 -26.83
CA CYS A 114 6.54 -14.57 -26.89
C CYS A 114 6.26 -15.14 -28.29
N GLY A 115 7.10 -16.08 -28.72
CA GLY A 115 6.85 -16.90 -29.90
C GLY A 115 5.81 -18.00 -29.67
N ASN A 116 5.44 -18.71 -30.73
CA ASN A 116 4.47 -19.82 -30.67
C ASN A 116 4.91 -20.99 -29.76
N ASP A 117 6.18 -21.03 -29.35
CA ASP A 117 6.74 -22.01 -28.41
C ASP A 117 6.77 -21.51 -26.95
N GLY A 118 6.19 -20.34 -26.67
CA GLY A 118 6.09 -19.75 -25.34
C GLY A 118 7.37 -19.06 -24.85
N ARG A 119 8.46 -19.08 -25.63
CA ARG A 119 9.71 -18.39 -25.29
C ARG A 119 9.69 -16.95 -25.78
N ILE A 120 10.43 -16.07 -25.11
CA ILE A 120 10.60 -14.69 -25.57
C ILE A 120 11.33 -14.69 -26.90
N LYS A 121 10.73 -14.04 -27.88
CA LYS A 121 11.24 -13.90 -29.23
C LYS A 121 11.80 -12.50 -29.48
N SER A 122 11.13 -11.47 -28.96
CA SER A 122 11.54 -10.09 -29.11
C SER A 122 11.12 -9.23 -27.91
N VAL A 123 11.62 -7.99 -27.87
CA VAL A 123 11.28 -7.02 -26.82
C VAL A 123 10.83 -5.71 -27.47
N ASN A 124 9.68 -5.21 -27.04
CA ASN A 124 9.26 -3.84 -27.34
C ASN A 124 9.75 -2.90 -26.23
N ALA A 125 10.86 -2.21 -26.50
CA ALA A 125 11.53 -1.33 -25.54
C ALA A 125 11.05 0.13 -25.68
N ASP A 126 9.85 0.41 -25.15
CA ASP A 126 9.18 1.71 -25.18
C ASP A 126 9.19 2.47 -23.83
N GLY A 127 9.64 1.80 -22.76
CA GLY A 127 9.69 2.40 -21.43
C GLY A 127 10.69 3.56 -21.34
N VAL A 128 10.21 4.73 -20.92
CA VAL A 128 11.01 5.93 -20.65
C VAL A 128 10.94 6.32 -19.17
N ALA A 129 11.88 7.12 -18.70
CA ALA A 129 11.91 7.59 -17.32
C ALA A 129 11.10 8.88 -17.12
N GLY A 130 10.48 9.02 -15.95
CA GLY A 130 9.78 10.22 -15.52
C GLY A 130 9.95 10.50 -14.02
N ILE A 131 9.77 11.77 -13.64
CA ILE A 131 9.91 12.26 -12.26
C ILE A 131 8.52 12.60 -11.72
N TYR A 132 8.26 12.24 -10.46
CA TYR A 132 6.99 12.57 -9.83
C TYR A 132 6.85 14.07 -9.60
N ASN A 133 5.70 14.61 -9.98
CA ASN A 133 5.31 15.98 -9.74
C ASN A 133 4.16 15.98 -8.73
N ILE A 134 4.46 16.38 -7.50
CA ILE A 134 3.49 16.36 -6.38
C ILE A 134 2.27 17.25 -6.64
N THR A 135 2.43 18.32 -7.43
CA THR A 135 1.35 19.26 -7.75
C THR A 135 0.35 18.63 -8.72
N THR A 136 0.84 17.96 -9.76
CA THR A 136 -0.02 17.29 -10.74
C THR A 136 -0.40 15.86 -10.33
N LYS A 137 0.32 15.29 -9.35
CA LYS A 137 0.27 13.89 -8.90
C LYS A 137 0.58 12.88 -10.03
N ASN A 138 1.45 13.24 -10.96
CA ASN A 138 1.81 12.42 -12.13
C ASN A 138 3.32 12.33 -12.33
N PHE A 139 3.76 11.36 -13.13
CA PHE A 139 5.16 11.24 -13.55
C PHE A 139 5.37 11.94 -14.89
N ASP A 140 6.10 13.06 -14.86
CA ASP A 140 6.44 13.85 -16.04
C ASP A 140 7.64 13.22 -16.76
N ARG A 141 7.56 12.98 -18.08
CA ARG A 141 8.69 12.41 -18.83
C ARG A 141 9.92 13.29 -18.63
N ASN A 142 10.98 12.67 -18.13
CA ASN A 142 12.27 13.31 -17.99
C ASN A 142 13.38 12.25 -18.04
N SER A 143 13.75 11.87 -19.26
CA SER A 143 14.75 10.81 -19.50
C SER A 143 16.16 11.17 -19.03
N THR A 144 16.43 12.44 -18.73
CA THR A 144 17.76 12.95 -18.32
C THR A 144 17.88 13.19 -16.82
N ALA A 145 16.75 13.37 -16.12
CA ALA A 145 16.77 13.61 -14.69
C ALA A 145 17.29 12.39 -13.93
N LYS A 146 17.73 12.64 -12.69
CA LYS A 146 18.22 11.66 -11.73
C LYS A 146 17.51 11.87 -10.39
N GLY A 147 17.39 10.80 -9.61
CA GLY A 147 16.76 10.77 -8.30
C GLY A 147 15.85 9.56 -8.17
N VAL A 148 14.57 9.79 -7.87
CA VAL A 148 13.55 8.73 -7.91
C VAL A 148 12.76 8.85 -9.21
N ARG A 149 12.79 7.81 -10.03
CA ARG A 149 12.21 7.80 -11.38
C ARG A 149 11.24 6.65 -11.55
N ALA A 150 10.06 6.90 -12.09
CA ALA A 150 9.23 5.84 -12.64
C ALA A 150 9.66 5.53 -14.08
N ILE A 151 9.44 4.30 -14.53
CA ILE A 151 9.69 3.88 -15.90
C ILE A 151 8.38 3.32 -16.46
N GLY A 152 7.89 3.91 -17.55
CA GLY A 152 6.61 3.54 -18.17
C GLY A 152 6.51 4.06 -19.61
N THR A 153 5.37 3.83 -20.24
CA THR A 153 5.11 4.32 -21.60
C THR A 153 4.71 5.79 -21.59
N VAL A 154 5.01 6.52 -22.66
CA VAL A 154 4.45 7.86 -22.85
C VAL A 154 3.05 7.75 -23.42
N SER A 155 2.10 8.40 -22.76
CA SER A 155 0.79 8.63 -23.36
C SER A 155 0.82 10.00 -24.06
N SER A 156 0.34 10.07 -25.31
CA SER A 156 -0.01 11.34 -25.96
C SER A 156 -1.35 11.90 -25.44
N MET A 157 -1.80 11.43 -24.29
CA MET A 157 -3.05 11.78 -23.64
C MET A 157 -2.86 13.03 -22.77
N SER A 158 -3.86 13.91 -22.77
CA SER A 158 -3.89 15.07 -21.87
C SER A 158 -3.99 14.67 -20.40
N GLN A 159 -3.56 15.53 -19.46
CA GLN A 159 -3.71 15.30 -18.01
C GLN A 159 -5.16 14.96 -17.61
N GLN A 160 -6.13 15.58 -18.29
CA GLN A 160 -7.55 15.33 -18.13
C GLN A 160 -7.96 13.90 -18.49
N GLN A 161 -7.39 13.32 -19.55
CA GLN A 161 -7.65 11.92 -19.95
C GLN A 161 -7.00 10.92 -19.00
N LEU A 162 -5.81 11.21 -18.49
CA LEU A 162 -5.14 10.39 -17.48
C LEU A 162 -5.90 10.39 -16.15
N ASP A 163 -6.27 11.57 -15.67
CA ASP A 163 -7.05 11.70 -14.44
C ASP A 163 -8.44 11.08 -14.57
N TRP A 164 -9.04 11.12 -15.77
CA TRP A 164 -10.25 10.36 -16.07
C TRP A 164 -10.01 8.85 -15.98
N GLY A 165 -8.94 8.32 -16.59
CA GLY A 165 -8.60 6.90 -16.50
C GLY A 165 -8.36 6.44 -15.05
N ASN A 166 -7.65 7.26 -14.28
CA ASN A 166 -7.45 7.05 -12.84
C ASN A 166 -8.79 7.06 -12.08
N ALA A 167 -9.67 8.01 -12.38
CA ALA A 167 -11.00 8.09 -11.78
C ALA A 167 -11.86 6.86 -12.12
N VAL A 168 -11.80 6.36 -13.36
CA VAL A 168 -12.50 5.12 -13.76
C VAL A 168 -12.01 3.93 -12.95
N SER A 169 -10.69 3.77 -12.82
CA SER A 169 -10.10 2.71 -12.00
C SER A 169 -10.56 2.83 -10.53
N LYS A 170 -10.54 4.04 -9.98
CA LYS A 170 -10.91 4.30 -8.58
C LYS A 170 -12.40 4.09 -8.29
N VAL A 171 -13.31 4.47 -9.19
CA VAL A 171 -14.74 4.18 -9.06
C VAL A 171 -14.95 2.67 -8.93
N SER A 172 -14.37 1.89 -9.83
CA SER A 172 -14.49 0.42 -9.82
C SER A 172 -13.88 -0.19 -8.56
N SER A 173 -12.66 0.23 -8.18
CA SER A 173 -11.99 -0.31 -7.00
C SER A 173 -12.75 0.00 -5.71
N SER A 174 -13.26 1.22 -5.53
CA SER A 174 -13.96 1.61 -4.30
C SER A 174 -15.33 0.94 -4.20
N LEU A 175 -16.07 0.77 -5.30
CA LEU A 175 -17.30 -0.05 -5.31
C LEU A 175 -17.04 -1.51 -4.96
N ASN A 176 -15.92 -2.07 -5.46
CA ASN A 176 -15.50 -3.42 -5.14
C ASN A 176 -15.15 -3.55 -3.64
N SER A 177 -14.40 -2.59 -3.09
CA SER A 177 -14.07 -2.53 -1.66
C SER A 177 -15.33 -2.45 -0.79
N ALA A 178 -16.31 -1.60 -1.14
CA ALA A 178 -17.59 -1.55 -0.44
C ALA A 178 -18.30 -2.92 -0.42
N ARG A 179 -18.33 -3.63 -1.56
CA ARG A 179 -18.91 -4.97 -1.66
C ARG A 179 -18.16 -5.98 -0.80
N VAL A 180 -16.83 -6.03 -0.93
CA VAL A 180 -15.98 -6.97 -0.21
C VAL A 180 -16.05 -6.74 1.30
N THR A 181 -16.09 -5.49 1.77
CA THR A 181 -16.29 -5.17 3.19
C THR A 181 -17.61 -5.77 3.70
N ALA A 182 -18.70 -5.60 2.96
CA ALA A 182 -19.99 -6.18 3.31
C ALA A 182 -19.97 -7.73 3.27
N GLU A 183 -19.44 -8.35 2.22
CA GLU A 183 -19.32 -9.82 2.09
C GLU A 183 -18.44 -10.45 3.16
N THR A 184 -17.31 -9.82 3.49
CA THR A 184 -16.41 -10.27 4.56
C THR A 184 -17.10 -10.16 5.92
N SER A 185 -17.84 -9.07 6.16
CA SER A 185 -18.61 -8.93 7.41
C SER A 185 -19.64 -10.05 7.59
N LEU A 186 -20.31 -10.46 6.49
CA LEU A 186 -21.25 -11.59 6.45
C LEU A 186 -20.54 -12.94 6.58
N THR A 187 -19.39 -13.11 5.96
CA THR A 187 -18.67 -14.40 6.01
C THR A 187 -18.10 -14.65 7.41
N ALA A 188 -17.58 -13.62 8.06
CA ALA A 188 -16.98 -13.71 9.39
C ALA A 188 -18.02 -13.81 10.52
N ASN A 189 -19.17 -13.13 10.37
CA ASN A 189 -20.15 -12.97 11.45
C ASN A 189 -21.56 -13.44 11.08
N GLY A 190 -21.76 -14.00 9.89
CA GLY A 190 -23.08 -14.37 9.37
C GLY A 190 -23.76 -15.48 10.15
N GLN A 191 -23.03 -16.28 10.93
CA GLN A 191 -23.64 -17.26 11.81
C GLN A 191 -24.63 -16.63 12.79
N ALA A 192 -24.30 -15.47 13.39
CA ALA A 192 -25.22 -14.79 14.29
C ALA A 192 -26.49 -14.32 13.57
N LEU A 193 -26.37 -13.91 12.30
CA LEU A 193 -27.51 -13.57 11.47
C LEU A 193 -28.42 -14.79 11.26
N ILE A 194 -27.85 -15.95 10.94
CA ILE A 194 -28.59 -17.21 10.75
C ILE A 194 -29.24 -17.67 12.05
N ASP A 195 -28.50 -17.63 13.16
CA ASP A 195 -29.00 -18.01 14.47
C ASP A 195 -30.19 -17.16 14.88
N ILE A 196 -30.18 -15.87 14.59
CA ILE A 196 -31.32 -15.00 14.90
C ILE A 196 -32.47 -15.21 13.88
N ILE A 197 -32.18 -15.35 12.59
CA ILE A 197 -33.20 -15.61 11.56
C ILE A 197 -33.94 -16.92 11.83
N LEU A 198 -33.23 -18.03 12.01
CA LEU A 198 -33.84 -19.35 12.23
C LEU A 198 -34.26 -19.55 13.68
N GLY A 199 -33.47 -19.07 14.63
CA GLY A 199 -33.77 -19.19 16.05
C GLY A 199 -34.97 -18.36 16.47
N SER A 200 -35.28 -17.24 15.81
CA SER A 200 -36.52 -16.49 16.06
C SER A 200 -37.79 -17.22 15.62
N LEU A 201 -37.67 -18.37 14.96
CA LEU A 201 -38.81 -19.25 14.72
C LEU A 201 -39.17 -20.04 15.99
N ASP A 202 -38.20 -20.32 16.85
CA ASP A 202 -38.35 -21.17 18.05
C ASP A 202 -38.83 -20.36 19.25
N GLU A 203 -40.08 -20.59 19.68
CA GLU A 203 -40.69 -19.91 20.83
C GLU A 203 -39.94 -20.15 22.15
N GLU A 204 -39.12 -21.20 22.25
CA GLU A 204 -38.31 -21.49 23.43
C GLU A 204 -36.97 -20.71 23.45
N LYS A 205 -36.52 -20.18 22.29
CA LYS A 205 -35.24 -19.45 22.16
C LYS A 205 -35.42 -17.96 22.44
N THR A 206 -35.20 -17.58 23.70
CA THR A 206 -35.50 -16.22 24.20
C THR A 206 -34.32 -15.25 24.22
N SER A 207 -33.10 -15.70 23.90
CA SER A 207 -31.89 -14.86 23.92
C SER A 207 -30.88 -15.22 22.82
N PHE A 208 -30.09 -14.22 22.42
CA PHE A 208 -29.11 -14.32 21.34
C PHE A 208 -27.79 -13.64 21.71
N ASP A 209 -26.67 -14.23 21.26
CA ASP A 209 -25.35 -13.60 21.30
C ASP A 209 -25.26 -12.59 20.15
N ILE A 210 -25.04 -11.33 20.51
CA ILE A 210 -24.94 -10.21 19.58
C ILE A 210 -23.50 -9.74 19.37
N THR A 211 -22.50 -10.35 20.01
CA THR A 211 -21.08 -9.95 19.90
C THR A 211 -20.62 -9.97 18.44
N ALA A 212 -20.96 -11.04 17.71
CA ALA A 212 -20.66 -11.15 16.28
C ALA A 212 -21.42 -10.11 15.44
N VAL A 213 -22.62 -9.69 15.86
CA VAL A 213 -23.36 -8.59 15.22
C VAL A 213 -22.61 -7.26 15.44
N GLY A 214 -22.08 -7.02 16.64
CA GLY A 214 -21.22 -5.86 16.92
C GLY A 214 -19.95 -5.83 16.05
N ASN A 215 -19.29 -6.97 15.86
CA ASN A 215 -18.15 -7.10 14.96
C ASN A 215 -18.52 -6.82 13.50
N MET A 216 -19.70 -7.30 13.06
CA MET A 216 -20.23 -7.02 11.73
C MET A 216 -20.48 -5.51 11.54
N LEU A 217 -21.12 -4.86 12.53
CA LEU A 217 -21.38 -3.43 12.51
C LEU A 217 -20.11 -2.60 12.49
N THR A 218 -19.09 -2.98 13.26
CA THR A 218 -17.78 -2.33 13.28
C THR A 218 -17.11 -2.40 11.90
N ALA A 219 -17.19 -3.55 11.22
CA ALA A 219 -16.66 -3.69 9.86
C ALA A 219 -17.44 -2.84 8.84
N LEU A 220 -18.77 -2.77 8.96
CA LEU A 220 -19.62 -1.99 8.06
C LEU A 220 -19.45 -0.47 8.25
N ALA A 221 -19.34 -0.02 9.51
CA ALA A 221 -19.17 1.38 9.88
C ALA A 221 -17.73 1.89 9.68
N GLY A 222 -16.74 1.00 9.69
CA GLY A 222 -15.33 1.37 9.71
C GLY A 222 -14.85 1.78 11.11
N THR A 223 -13.55 2.03 11.24
CA THR A 223 -12.95 2.52 12.48
C THR A 223 -12.07 3.74 12.21
N PRO A 224 -12.22 4.82 13.00
CA PRO A 224 -11.42 6.02 12.82
C PRO A 224 -9.95 5.75 13.15
N ALA A 225 -9.05 6.54 12.56
CA ALA A 225 -7.63 6.46 12.87
C ALA A 225 -7.38 6.71 14.37
N THR A 226 -6.56 5.86 14.97
CA THR A 226 -6.03 6.07 16.33
C THR A 226 -4.52 6.27 16.25
N GLN A 227 -3.90 6.82 17.29
CA GLN A 227 -2.48 7.18 17.26
C GLN A 227 -1.61 5.94 16.96
N GLY A 228 -1.03 5.87 15.75
CA GLY A 228 -0.22 4.73 15.30
C GLY A 228 -0.97 3.65 14.50
N THR A 229 -2.26 3.81 14.18
CA THR A 229 -3.01 2.88 13.32
C THR A 229 -3.85 3.66 12.30
N ALA A 230 -3.79 3.24 11.03
CA ALA A 230 -4.58 3.85 9.97
C ALA A 230 -6.09 3.63 10.21
N ALA A 231 -6.92 4.55 9.71
CA ALA A 231 -8.37 4.34 9.68
C ALA A 231 -8.70 3.10 8.83
N VAL A 232 -9.68 2.32 9.27
CA VAL A 232 -10.29 1.27 8.45
C VAL A 232 -11.57 1.84 7.88
N LEU A 233 -11.65 1.91 6.55
CA LEU A 233 -12.81 2.45 5.86
C LEU A 233 -14.00 1.50 5.98
N GLY A 234 -15.17 2.05 6.25
CA GLY A 234 -16.45 1.35 6.21
C GLY A 234 -17.05 1.32 4.80
N VAL A 235 -18.24 0.74 4.68
CA VAL A 235 -18.97 0.67 3.40
C VAL A 235 -19.33 2.07 2.91
N ALA A 236 -19.80 2.94 3.79
CA ALA A 236 -20.18 4.31 3.43
C ALA A 236 -18.97 5.10 2.89
N ASP A 237 -17.81 4.98 3.52
CA ASP A 237 -16.57 5.68 3.12
C ASP A 237 -16.12 5.26 1.71
N HIS A 238 -16.20 3.96 1.40
CA HIS A 238 -15.90 3.46 0.06
C HIS A 238 -16.88 3.97 -1.01
N LEU A 239 -18.16 4.11 -0.66
CA LEU A 239 -19.16 4.70 -1.57
C LEU A 239 -18.93 6.20 -1.78
N GLU A 240 -18.53 6.94 -0.73
CA GLU A 240 -18.10 8.34 -0.83
C GLU A 240 -16.89 8.48 -1.77
N GLU A 241 -15.88 7.60 -1.62
CA GLU A 241 -14.72 7.60 -2.51
C GLU A 241 -15.13 7.33 -3.96
N ALA A 242 -16.01 6.35 -4.21
CA ALA A 242 -16.52 6.08 -5.56
C ALA A 242 -17.26 7.30 -6.16
N MET A 243 -18.12 7.97 -5.39
CA MET A 243 -18.83 9.16 -5.86
C MET A 243 -17.87 10.34 -6.08
N LYS A 244 -16.85 10.53 -5.23
CA LYS A 244 -15.80 11.54 -5.40
C LYS A 244 -15.09 11.39 -6.74
N TYR A 245 -14.65 10.18 -7.08
CA TYR A 245 -13.99 9.93 -8.37
C TYR A 245 -14.96 9.99 -9.55
N TYR A 246 -16.24 9.66 -9.37
CA TYR A 246 -17.25 9.92 -10.39
C TYR A 246 -17.36 11.43 -10.70
N LEU A 247 -17.38 12.30 -9.68
CA LEU A 247 -17.41 13.75 -9.88
C LEU A 247 -16.18 14.27 -10.63
N ILE A 248 -14.99 13.70 -10.35
CA ILE A 248 -13.76 14.01 -11.09
C ILE A 248 -13.89 13.61 -12.56
N ALA A 249 -14.42 12.42 -12.84
CA ALA A 249 -14.67 11.96 -14.22
C ALA A 249 -15.72 12.84 -14.94
N ALA A 250 -16.80 13.21 -14.25
CA ALA A 250 -17.82 14.11 -14.77
C ALA A 250 -17.28 15.51 -15.04
N ALA A 251 -16.45 16.05 -14.16
CA ALA A 251 -15.75 17.31 -14.37
C ALA A 251 -14.77 17.22 -15.55
N ALA A 252 -14.10 16.08 -15.74
CA ALA A 252 -13.25 15.85 -16.90
C ALA A 252 -14.05 15.94 -18.21
N ALA A 253 -15.26 15.38 -18.27
CA ALA A 253 -16.09 15.49 -19.47
C ALA A 253 -16.75 16.87 -19.66
N ALA A 254 -17.18 17.53 -18.57
CA ALA A 254 -17.92 18.79 -18.62
C ALA A 254 -17.05 20.00 -19.02
N VAL A 255 -15.72 19.85 -18.98
CA VAL A 255 -14.77 20.96 -19.10
C VAL A 255 -13.81 20.76 -20.30
N PRO A 256 -14.31 20.62 -21.55
CA PRO A 256 -13.52 20.14 -22.71
C PRO A 256 -12.46 21.13 -23.25
N ASN A 257 -12.23 22.28 -22.62
CA ASN A 257 -11.36 23.35 -23.15
C ASN A 257 -10.49 24.05 -22.10
N LYS A 258 -10.33 23.47 -20.90
CA LYS A 258 -9.44 24.03 -19.87
C LYS A 258 -8.01 23.56 -20.06
N SER A 259 -7.06 24.36 -19.61
CA SER A 259 -5.67 23.91 -19.51
C SER A 259 -5.54 22.82 -18.45
N ASP A 260 -4.54 21.95 -18.59
CA ASP A 260 -4.25 20.87 -17.64
C ASP A 260 -4.07 21.41 -16.21
N THR A 261 -3.48 22.61 -16.07
CA THR A 261 -3.36 23.32 -14.77
C THR A 261 -4.71 23.70 -14.17
N GLU A 262 -5.63 24.22 -14.98
CA GLU A 262 -6.98 24.57 -14.51
C GLU A 262 -7.78 23.32 -14.15
N PHE A 263 -7.67 22.24 -14.92
CA PHE A 263 -8.33 20.98 -14.59
C PHE A 263 -7.77 20.37 -13.30
N VAL A 264 -6.46 20.38 -13.09
CA VAL A 264 -5.85 19.91 -11.84
C VAL A 264 -6.33 20.72 -10.63
N ALA A 265 -6.52 22.05 -10.78
CA ALA A 265 -7.10 22.88 -9.74
C ALA A 265 -8.54 22.47 -9.41
N ILE A 266 -9.37 22.20 -10.43
CA ILE A 266 -10.75 21.70 -10.26
C ILE A 266 -10.73 20.34 -9.55
N LYS A 267 -9.90 19.39 -10.01
CA LYS A 267 -9.75 18.07 -9.40
C LYS A 267 -9.39 18.16 -7.91
N ASN A 268 -8.40 18.98 -7.57
CA ASN A 268 -7.96 19.14 -6.19
C ASN A 268 -9.04 19.83 -5.33
N ALA A 269 -9.78 20.79 -5.89
CA ALA A 269 -10.91 21.40 -5.21
C ALA A 269 -12.05 20.40 -4.96
N ILE A 270 -12.40 19.54 -5.93
CA ILE A 270 -13.36 18.44 -5.73
C ILE A 270 -12.88 17.52 -4.59
N ILE A 271 -11.61 17.14 -4.58
CA ILE A 271 -11.05 16.29 -3.51
C ILE A 271 -11.22 16.96 -2.15
N ASN A 272 -10.83 18.23 -2.04
CA ASN A 272 -10.91 18.96 -0.78
C ASN A 272 -12.36 19.12 -0.31
N ASP A 273 -13.27 19.49 -1.20
CA ASP A 273 -14.70 19.65 -0.90
C ASP A 273 -15.33 18.31 -0.44
N CYS A 274 -14.87 17.19 -1.01
CA CYS A 274 -15.33 15.86 -0.62
C CYS A 274 -14.72 15.35 0.70
N ASP A 275 -13.55 15.85 1.09
CA ASP A 275 -12.80 15.38 2.26
C ASP A 275 -12.94 16.31 3.49
N ASP A 276 -13.75 17.39 3.42
CA ASP A 276 -13.98 18.39 4.49
C ASP A 276 -14.88 17.90 5.64
N GLY A 277 -14.73 16.63 6.05
CA GLY A 277 -15.44 16.03 7.19
C GLY A 277 -16.94 15.74 6.98
N SER A 278 -17.56 16.27 5.93
CA SER A 278 -18.89 15.87 5.47
C SER A 278 -18.94 15.82 3.95
N PHE A 279 -19.32 14.67 3.40
CA PHE A 279 -19.44 14.50 1.95
C PHE A 279 -20.48 15.48 1.36
N PRO A 280 -20.21 16.12 0.21
CA PRO A 280 -21.10 17.08 -0.41
C PRO A 280 -22.51 16.57 -0.67
N ASP A 281 -23.49 17.48 -0.60
CA ASP A 281 -24.86 17.19 -1.00
C ASP A 281 -24.96 17.12 -2.54
N LEU A 282 -25.21 15.91 -3.06
CA LEU A 282 -25.39 15.65 -4.48
C LEU A 282 -26.87 15.55 -4.89
N SER A 283 -27.79 16.12 -4.10
CA SER A 283 -29.20 16.27 -4.49
C SER A 283 -29.40 17.34 -5.58
N ALA A 284 -28.41 18.19 -5.81
CA ALA A 284 -28.37 19.23 -6.84
C ALA A 284 -27.03 19.20 -7.62
N ASP A 285 -26.87 20.11 -8.59
CA ASP A 285 -25.59 20.29 -9.29
C ASP A 285 -24.50 20.71 -8.31
N PHE A 286 -23.32 20.09 -8.45
CA PHE A 286 -22.21 20.27 -7.54
C PHE A 286 -21.39 21.51 -7.95
N VAL A 287 -21.18 22.44 -7.03
CA VAL A 287 -20.36 23.63 -7.25
C VAL A 287 -19.01 23.44 -6.57
N VAL A 288 -17.96 23.37 -7.38
CA VAL A 288 -16.58 23.14 -6.93
C VAL A 288 -16.04 24.41 -6.29
N GLY A 289 -15.92 24.41 -4.96
CA GLY A 289 -15.63 25.53 -4.05
C GLY A 289 -14.99 26.78 -4.65
N GLU A 290 -13.69 27.01 -4.37
CA GLU A 290 -12.97 28.23 -4.74
C GLU A 290 -12.92 28.50 -6.26
N THR A 291 -13.16 27.48 -7.09
CA THR A 291 -13.13 27.60 -8.55
C THR A 291 -14.44 28.11 -9.16
N GLY A 292 -15.57 27.93 -8.46
CA GLY A 292 -16.91 28.27 -8.93
C GLY A 292 -17.41 27.44 -10.12
N VAL A 293 -16.73 26.34 -10.46
CA VAL A 293 -17.12 25.46 -11.58
C VAL A 293 -18.32 24.61 -11.16
N THR A 294 -19.36 24.57 -11.98
CA THR A 294 -20.54 23.71 -11.76
C THR A 294 -20.39 22.40 -12.52
N VAL A 295 -20.40 21.28 -11.81
CA VAL A 295 -20.48 19.92 -12.35
C VAL A 295 -21.94 19.49 -12.30
N THR A 296 -22.55 19.27 -13.47
CA THR A 296 -23.93 18.77 -13.54
C THR A 296 -24.01 17.35 -12.98
N VAL A 297 -24.91 17.15 -12.02
CA VAL A 297 -25.11 15.85 -11.35
C VAL A 297 -26.27 15.13 -12.06
N PRO A 298 -26.03 14.00 -12.76
CA PRO A 298 -27.11 13.26 -13.42
C PRO A 298 -28.15 12.73 -12.42
N ASP A 299 -29.42 12.62 -12.82
CA ASP A 299 -30.49 12.13 -11.94
C ASP A 299 -30.25 10.71 -11.40
N ALA A 300 -29.58 9.87 -12.18
CA ALA A 300 -29.15 8.56 -11.73
C ALA A 300 -28.08 8.64 -10.61
N LEU A 301 -27.17 9.63 -10.64
CA LEU A 301 -26.24 9.87 -9.53
C LEU A 301 -26.96 10.42 -8.28
N LYS A 302 -27.98 11.28 -8.44
CA LYS A 302 -28.83 11.71 -7.31
C LYS A 302 -29.52 10.51 -6.64
N THR A 303 -29.94 9.53 -7.45
CA THR A 303 -30.52 8.28 -6.96
C THR A 303 -29.49 7.47 -6.16
N VAL A 304 -28.26 7.33 -6.67
CA VAL A 304 -27.14 6.69 -5.95
C VAL A 304 -26.85 7.40 -4.64
N TYR A 305 -26.79 8.74 -4.64
CA TYR A 305 -26.54 9.53 -3.44
C TYR A 305 -27.62 9.32 -2.37
N ASN A 306 -28.90 9.31 -2.75
CA ASN A 306 -29.99 9.02 -1.82
C ASN A 306 -29.90 7.59 -1.24
N SER A 307 -29.53 6.59 -2.06
CA SER A 307 -29.28 5.24 -1.57
C SER A 307 -28.09 5.16 -0.62
N TYR A 308 -27.02 5.91 -0.89
CA TYR A 308 -25.87 6.05 0.01
C TYR A 308 -26.28 6.68 1.36
N LEU A 309 -27.07 7.76 1.35
CA LEU A 309 -27.56 8.37 2.58
C LEU A 309 -28.39 7.39 3.41
N LYS A 310 -29.19 6.56 2.74
CA LYS A 310 -29.96 5.51 3.41
C LYS A 310 -29.05 4.44 4.02
N ILE A 311 -28.05 3.97 3.29
CA ILE A 311 -27.04 3.02 3.79
C ILE A 311 -26.33 3.57 5.03
N LYS A 312 -25.88 4.83 5.00
CA LYS A 312 -25.25 5.49 6.14
C LYS A 312 -26.19 5.58 7.34
N SER A 313 -27.43 6.02 7.11
CA SER A 313 -28.47 6.09 8.15
C SER A 313 -28.80 4.71 8.75
N ASP A 314 -28.84 3.65 7.94
CA ASP A 314 -29.13 2.29 8.41
C ASP A 314 -27.99 1.74 9.27
N ILE A 315 -26.74 2.01 8.89
CA ILE A 315 -25.56 1.66 9.70
C ILE A 315 -25.59 2.40 11.04
N ASP A 316 -25.80 3.72 11.01
CA ASP A 316 -25.84 4.55 12.24
C ASP A 316 -26.98 4.11 13.18
N ALA A 317 -28.15 3.79 12.63
CA ALA A 317 -29.29 3.28 13.40
C ALA A 317 -28.98 1.90 14.01
N ALA A 318 -28.34 1.00 13.25
CA ALA A 318 -27.94 -0.31 13.75
C ALA A 318 -26.88 -0.23 14.85
N VAL A 319 -25.87 0.64 14.70
CA VAL A 319 -24.85 0.90 15.72
C VAL A 319 -25.49 1.48 16.99
N THR A 320 -26.44 2.41 16.84
CA THR A 320 -27.17 2.97 17.98
C THR A 320 -27.97 1.88 18.71
N ALA A 321 -28.73 1.08 17.98
CA ALA A 321 -29.51 -0.03 18.54
C ALA A 321 -28.62 -1.07 19.26
N TYR A 322 -27.43 -1.35 18.71
CA TYR A 322 -26.45 -2.24 19.33
C TYR A 322 -25.92 -1.66 20.66
N ASN A 323 -25.50 -0.40 20.65
CA ASN A 323 -24.94 0.26 21.84
C ASN A 323 -25.93 0.34 23.01
N ASP A 324 -27.24 0.37 22.74
CA ASP A 324 -28.29 0.35 23.76
C ASP A 324 -28.37 -0.99 24.51
N VAL A 325 -27.80 -2.07 23.96
CA VAL A 325 -27.87 -3.42 24.53
C VAL A 325 -26.50 -4.08 24.76
N ASP A 326 -25.40 -3.52 24.25
CA ASP A 326 -24.03 -4.06 24.34
C ASP A 326 -23.54 -4.29 25.79
N ASN A 327 -24.11 -3.56 26.76
CA ASN A 327 -23.80 -3.74 28.18
C ASN A 327 -24.50 -4.95 28.83
N LYS A 328 -25.32 -5.71 28.09
CA LYS A 328 -26.07 -6.87 28.59
C LYS A 328 -25.35 -8.17 28.25
N GLU A 329 -25.33 -9.11 29.19
CA GLU A 329 -24.74 -10.45 28.97
C GLU A 329 -25.47 -11.26 27.88
N ALA A 330 -26.74 -10.94 27.58
CA ALA A 330 -27.50 -11.52 26.47
C ALA A 330 -28.62 -10.55 26.02
N ALA A 331 -28.83 -10.41 24.72
CA ALA A 331 -29.94 -9.64 24.16
C ALA A 331 -31.21 -10.52 24.10
N THR A 332 -32.36 -9.92 24.41
CA THR A 332 -33.66 -10.57 24.17
C THR A 332 -33.93 -10.72 22.68
N GLN A 333 -34.85 -11.62 22.32
CA GLN A 333 -35.26 -11.81 20.93
C GLN A 333 -35.69 -10.51 20.24
N ASP A 334 -36.51 -9.69 20.91
CA ASP A 334 -36.99 -8.43 20.34
C ASP A 334 -35.84 -7.43 20.10
N GLU A 335 -34.87 -7.37 21.01
CA GLU A 335 -33.68 -6.51 20.88
C GLU A 335 -32.77 -6.98 19.75
N ALA A 336 -32.51 -8.29 19.65
CA ALA A 336 -31.68 -8.86 18.59
C ALA A 336 -32.32 -8.67 17.20
N VAL A 337 -33.64 -8.87 17.09
CA VAL A 337 -34.40 -8.63 15.86
C VAL A 337 -34.44 -7.14 15.51
N ALA A 338 -34.48 -6.23 16.50
CA ALA A 338 -34.44 -4.79 16.27
C ALA A 338 -33.11 -4.32 15.64
N ILE A 339 -31.97 -4.78 16.18
CA ILE A 339 -30.64 -4.47 15.60
C ILE A 339 -30.56 -5.00 14.17
N LEU A 340 -30.94 -6.27 13.98
CA LEU A 340 -30.90 -6.90 12.67
C LEU A 340 -31.86 -6.26 11.68
N GLY A 341 -33.00 -5.72 12.11
CA GLY A 341 -33.99 -5.08 11.25
C GLY A 341 -33.41 -3.97 10.36
N HIS A 342 -32.34 -3.32 10.81
CA HIS A 342 -31.59 -2.34 10.02
C HIS A 342 -30.65 -2.99 8.98
N LEU A 343 -30.06 -4.14 9.31
CA LEU A 343 -29.13 -4.87 8.43
C LEU A 343 -29.85 -5.71 7.38
N VAL A 344 -30.83 -6.48 7.83
CA VAL A 344 -31.65 -7.42 7.07
C VAL A 344 -33.06 -7.39 7.63
N VAL A 345 -34.06 -7.22 6.77
CA VAL A 345 -35.44 -7.29 7.24
C VAL A 345 -35.81 -8.74 7.53
N VAL A 346 -35.60 -9.17 8.78
CA VAL A 346 -35.58 -10.57 9.23
C VAL A 346 -36.80 -11.36 8.76
N ASN A 347 -37.99 -10.76 8.79
CA ASN A 347 -39.23 -11.45 8.41
C ASN A 347 -39.44 -11.59 6.90
N ASN A 348 -38.63 -10.91 6.09
CA ASN A 348 -38.77 -10.85 4.64
C ASN A 348 -37.71 -11.66 3.90
N VAL A 349 -36.76 -12.26 4.63
CA VAL A 349 -35.75 -13.13 4.02
C VAL A 349 -36.39 -14.38 3.44
N ILE A 350 -35.75 -14.95 2.43
CA ILE A 350 -36.16 -16.21 1.80
C ILE A 350 -35.14 -17.27 2.22
N VAL A 351 -35.60 -18.32 2.90
CA VAL A 351 -34.77 -19.46 3.34
C VAL A 351 -35.06 -20.66 2.43
N ASN A 352 -34.05 -21.13 1.71
CA ASN A 352 -34.13 -22.25 0.76
C ASN A 352 -35.37 -22.15 -0.16
N GLY A 353 -35.60 -20.96 -0.72
CA GLY A 353 -36.71 -20.66 -1.64
C GLY A 353 -38.06 -20.36 -0.96
N THR A 354 -38.15 -20.45 0.37
CA THR A 354 -39.38 -20.19 1.14
C THR A 354 -39.28 -18.87 1.91
N PRO A 355 -40.19 -17.90 1.73
CA PRO A 355 -40.23 -16.71 2.56
C PRO A 355 -40.35 -17.05 4.04
N LYS A 356 -39.54 -16.43 4.91
CA LYS A 356 -39.53 -16.72 6.35
C LYS A 356 -40.92 -16.52 6.98
N SER A 357 -41.67 -15.52 6.54
CA SER A 357 -43.06 -15.28 6.97
C SER A 357 -44.00 -16.48 6.79
N ASN A 358 -43.67 -17.41 5.88
CA ASN A 358 -44.47 -18.60 5.59
C ASN A 358 -43.99 -19.82 6.39
N ILE A 359 -42.91 -19.70 7.17
CA ILE A 359 -42.38 -20.77 8.01
C ILE A 359 -43.08 -20.71 9.36
N ILE A 360 -44.24 -21.36 9.46
CA ILE A 360 -45.06 -21.38 10.67
C ILE A 360 -44.76 -22.66 11.46
N MET A 361 -44.19 -22.53 12.67
CA MET A 361 -43.79 -23.70 13.48
C MET A 361 -44.94 -24.64 13.87
N SER A 362 -46.15 -24.11 14.08
CA SER A 362 -47.33 -24.93 14.34
C SER A 362 -47.82 -25.71 13.12
N ASP A 363 -47.32 -25.39 11.92
CA ASP A 363 -47.66 -26.05 10.66
C ASP A 363 -46.61 -27.10 10.28
N LYS A 364 -46.94 -28.38 10.53
CA LYS A 364 -46.05 -29.52 10.25
C LYS A 364 -45.64 -29.62 8.77
N ASP A 365 -46.49 -29.19 7.85
CA ASP A 365 -46.19 -29.26 6.42
C ASP A 365 -45.16 -28.19 6.05
N ALA A 366 -45.27 -26.97 6.61
CA ALA A 366 -44.28 -25.91 6.44
C ALA A 366 -42.89 -26.33 6.98
N VAL A 367 -42.87 -26.94 8.17
CA VAL A 367 -41.66 -27.51 8.79
C VAL A 367 -41.02 -28.58 7.90
N SER A 368 -41.82 -29.56 7.45
CA SER A 368 -41.35 -30.66 6.63
C SER A 368 -40.82 -30.19 5.27
N ASN A 369 -41.45 -29.18 4.67
CA ASN A 369 -41.03 -28.63 3.38
C ASN A 369 -39.69 -27.91 3.48
N LEU A 370 -39.46 -27.13 4.54
CA LEU A 370 -38.19 -26.46 4.79
C LEU A 370 -37.06 -27.47 5.07
N ALA A 371 -37.31 -28.47 5.93
CA ALA A 371 -36.33 -29.51 6.18
C ALA A 371 -35.99 -30.29 4.91
N GLY A 372 -37.01 -30.60 4.09
CA GLY A 372 -36.83 -31.24 2.79
C GLY A 372 -35.98 -30.42 1.82
N SER A 373 -36.18 -29.09 1.76
CA SER A 373 -35.39 -28.21 0.88
C SER A 373 -33.95 -28.04 1.33
N ILE A 374 -33.68 -27.98 2.64
CA ILE A 374 -32.32 -27.97 3.19
C ILE A 374 -31.58 -29.27 2.87
N ILE A 375 -32.25 -30.43 3.04
CA ILE A 375 -31.67 -31.74 2.69
C ILE A 375 -31.39 -31.85 1.20
N ALA A 376 -32.31 -31.38 0.35
CA ALA A 376 -32.18 -31.45 -1.10
C ALA A 376 -31.01 -30.58 -1.62
N GLU A 377 -30.87 -29.36 -1.09
CA GLU A 377 -29.78 -28.45 -1.47
C GLU A 377 -28.45 -28.82 -0.77
N GLY A 378 -28.49 -29.54 0.35
CA GLY A 378 -27.32 -29.85 1.16
C GLY A 378 -26.69 -28.62 1.84
N ALA A 379 -27.44 -27.52 1.92
CA ALA A 379 -27.00 -26.22 2.44
C ALA A 379 -28.19 -25.39 2.91
N VAL A 380 -27.94 -24.45 3.83
CA VAL A 380 -28.90 -23.38 4.14
C VAL A 380 -28.60 -22.19 3.24
N ILE A 381 -29.60 -21.77 2.45
CA ILE A 381 -29.48 -20.62 1.55
C ILE A 381 -30.42 -19.54 2.05
N VAL A 382 -29.87 -18.40 2.46
CA VAL A 382 -30.64 -17.21 2.84
C VAL A 382 -30.50 -16.16 1.75
N GLU A 383 -31.61 -15.78 1.16
CA GLU A 383 -31.69 -14.71 0.18
C GLU A 383 -32.33 -13.46 0.81
N ILE A 384 -31.66 -12.33 0.66
CA ILE A 384 -32.12 -11.01 1.07
C ILE A 384 -32.77 -10.36 -0.16
N PRO A 385 -34.11 -10.29 -0.24
CA PRO A 385 -34.80 -9.84 -1.44
C PRO A 385 -35.04 -8.32 -1.45
N LYS A 386 -35.51 -7.84 -2.60
CA LYS A 386 -36.06 -6.49 -2.74
C LYS A 386 -37.33 -6.32 -1.89
N ALA A 387 -37.55 -5.13 -1.35
CA ALA A 387 -38.83 -4.73 -0.79
C ALA A 387 -39.97 -4.94 -1.79
N THR A 388 -41.07 -5.50 -1.31
CA THR A 388 -42.34 -5.61 -2.02
C THR A 388 -43.32 -4.58 -1.46
N ALA A 389 -44.50 -4.39 -2.08
CA ALA A 389 -45.52 -3.48 -1.53
C ALA A 389 -46.01 -3.89 -0.12
N GLU A 390 -45.79 -5.15 0.28
CA GLU A 390 -46.15 -5.69 1.60
C GLU A 390 -45.05 -5.43 2.65
N ASN A 391 -43.85 -5.04 2.21
CA ASN A 391 -42.64 -4.91 3.03
C ASN A 391 -42.10 -3.48 2.93
N ALA A 392 -41.94 -2.78 4.06
CA ALA A 392 -41.54 -1.38 4.03
C ALA A 392 -40.15 -1.14 3.38
N GLU A 393 -39.18 -2.06 3.58
CA GLU A 393 -37.77 -1.86 3.18
C GLU A 393 -37.04 -3.18 2.82
N SER A 394 -35.93 -3.10 2.07
CA SER A 394 -35.15 -4.26 1.55
C SER A 394 -33.97 -4.69 2.44
N GLY A 395 -33.62 -3.89 3.45
CA GLY A 395 -32.44 -4.08 4.32
C GLY A 395 -31.14 -3.53 3.73
N LEU A 396 -30.18 -3.20 4.60
CA LEU A 396 -28.87 -2.61 4.26
C LEU A 396 -28.13 -3.38 3.17
N PHE A 397 -27.98 -4.71 3.32
CA PHE A 397 -27.20 -5.51 2.36
C PHE A 397 -27.81 -5.49 0.96
N PHE A 398 -29.14 -5.47 0.83
CA PHE A 398 -29.76 -5.31 -0.48
C PHE A 398 -29.47 -3.92 -1.07
N ASN A 399 -29.56 -2.86 -0.27
CA ASN A 399 -29.28 -1.49 -0.71
C ASN A 399 -27.83 -1.34 -1.17
N ILE A 400 -26.86 -1.97 -0.48
CA ILE A 400 -25.46 -2.03 -0.91
C ILE A 400 -25.34 -2.72 -2.27
N ALA A 401 -25.98 -3.88 -2.44
CA ALA A 401 -25.92 -4.65 -3.68
C ALA A 401 -26.49 -3.91 -4.90
N GLN A 402 -27.44 -2.97 -4.69
CA GLN A 402 -27.93 -2.11 -5.77
C GLN A 402 -26.83 -1.19 -6.33
N LEU A 403 -25.85 -0.81 -5.51
CA LEU A 403 -24.78 0.11 -5.88
C LEU A 403 -23.48 -0.61 -6.28
N THR A 404 -23.23 -1.82 -5.75
CA THR A 404 -21.92 -2.51 -5.89
C THR A 404 -21.98 -3.86 -6.62
N ASN A 405 -23.18 -4.31 -7.01
CA ASN A 405 -23.55 -5.64 -7.55
C ASN A 405 -23.94 -6.68 -6.48
N ASN A 406 -24.54 -7.79 -6.92
CA ASN A 406 -25.00 -8.86 -6.03
C ASN A 406 -23.86 -9.42 -5.19
N MET A 407 -24.17 -9.69 -3.92
CA MET A 407 -23.27 -10.24 -2.93
C MET A 407 -23.55 -11.72 -2.66
N ASN A 408 -22.49 -12.47 -2.36
CA ASN A 408 -22.59 -13.85 -1.89
C ASN A 408 -21.54 -14.13 -0.81
N ALA A 409 -22.00 -14.42 0.41
CA ALA A 409 -21.16 -14.88 1.51
C ALA A 409 -21.40 -16.37 1.74
N SER A 410 -20.33 -17.17 1.77
CA SER A 410 -20.39 -18.62 2.00
C SER A 410 -19.51 -19.01 3.17
N PHE A 411 -20.04 -19.75 4.12
CA PHE A 411 -19.31 -20.24 5.29
C PHE A 411 -19.91 -21.57 5.77
N ARG A 412 -19.30 -22.17 6.79
CA ARG A 412 -19.76 -23.39 7.44
C ARG A 412 -19.98 -23.15 8.91
N ALA A 413 -21.09 -23.62 9.45
CA ALA A 413 -21.41 -23.46 10.86
C ALA A 413 -22.48 -24.44 11.34
N ASP A 414 -22.66 -24.50 12.65
CA ASP A 414 -23.69 -25.32 13.28
C ASP A 414 -25.04 -24.62 13.13
N VAL A 415 -26.00 -25.29 12.51
CA VAL A 415 -27.35 -24.76 12.32
C VAL A 415 -28.27 -25.41 13.34
N THR A 416 -28.78 -24.60 14.27
CA THR A 416 -29.87 -25.00 15.15
C THR A 416 -31.16 -24.39 14.67
N ALA A 417 -32.10 -25.23 14.25
CA ALA A 417 -33.45 -24.82 13.94
C ALA A 417 -34.42 -25.89 14.45
N MET A 418 -35.51 -25.46 15.08
CA MET A 418 -36.64 -26.35 15.39
C MET A 418 -36.24 -27.51 16.32
N GLY A 419 -35.34 -27.26 17.27
CA GLY A 419 -34.79 -28.26 18.19
C GLY A 419 -33.81 -29.28 17.57
N ILE A 420 -33.45 -29.11 16.30
CA ILE A 420 -32.46 -29.94 15.59
C ILE A 420 -31.20 -29.11 15.37
N THR A 421 -30.06 -29.64 15.81
CA THR A 421 -28.74 -29.07 15.50
C THR A 421 -28.06 -29.94 14.46
N VAL A 422 -27.68 -29.36 13.32
CA VAL A 422 -26.80 -29.99 12.35
C VAL A 422 -25.47 -29.26 12.37
N SER A 423 -24.42 -29.95 12.79
CA SER A 423 -23.08 -29.37 12.85
C SER A 423 -22.43 -29.27 11.47
N ASP A 424 -21.58 -28.26 11.30
CA ASP A 424 -20.78 -28.04 10.08
C ASP A 424 -21.60 -28.05 8.78
N MET A 425 -22.74 -27.34 8.79
CA MET A 425 -23.61 -27.17 7.63
C MET A 425 -23.07 -26.07 6.72
N PRO A 426 -23.02 -26.26 5.38
CA PRO A 426 -22.77 -25.18 4.44
C PRO A 426 -23.89 -24.14 4.48
N ILE A 427 -23.52 -22.87 4.55
CA ILE A 427 -24.43 -21.73 4.57
C ILE A 427 -24.04 -20.76 3.45
N SER A 428 -25.02 -20.27 2.70
CA SER A 428 -24.87 -19.19 1.74
C SER A 428 -25.87 -18.08 2.01
N ILE A 429 -25.38 -16.86 2.16
CA ILE A 429 -26.19 -15.64 2.25
C ILE A 429 -25.98 -14.84 0.96
N LYS A 430 -27.05 -14.55 0.24
CA LYS A 430 -26.98 -13.88 -1.06
C LYS A 430 -27.99 -12.75 -1.19
N THR A 431 -27.67 -11.80 -2.06
CA THR A 431 -28.61 -10.76 -2.53
C THR A 431 -28.91 -10.99 -4.01
N THR A 432 -30.16 -10.74 -4.42
CA THR A 432 -30.58 -10.84 -5.81
C THR A 432 -31.19 -9.52 -6.27
N VAL A 433 -30.37 -8.65 -6.84
CA VAL A 433 -30.81 -7.39 -7.47
C VAL A 433 -30.97 -7.60 -8.97
N ALA A 434 -32.15 -7.31 -9.51
CA ALA A 434 -32.38 -7.31 -10.94
C ALA A 434 -31.59 -6.19 -11.63
N ASP A 435 -31.12 -6.40 -12.86
CA ASP A 435 -30.31 -5.38 -13.57
C ASP A 435 -31.06 -4.04 -13.75
N ALA A 436 -32.39 -4.10 -13.89
CA ALA A 436 -33.26 -2.93 -13.94
C ALA A 436 -33.31 -2.14 -12.63
N ASP A 437 -32.78 -2.66 -11.52
CA ASP A 437 -32.71 -2.01 -10.21
C ASP A 437 -31.28 -1.66 -9.79
N LYS A 438 -30.26 -2.07 -10.55
CA LYS A 438 -28.86 -1.71 -10.28
C LYS A 438 -28.59 -0.25 -10.66
N TYR A 439 -27.86 0.47 -9.81
CA TYR A 439 -27.40 1.85 -10.01
C TYR A 439 -25.89 1.95 -9.80
N ILE A 440 -25.16 1.00 -10.38
CA ILE A 440 -23.69 0.90 -10.25
C ILE A 440 -23.03 2.06 -11.00
N LEU A 441 -22.15 2.82 -10.33
CA LEU A 441 -21.32 3.85 -10.96
C LEU A 441 -20.38 3.19 -11.98
N GLY A 442 -20.35 3.71 -13.21
CA GLY A 442 -19.64 3.08 -14.32
C GLY A 442 -20.40 1.92 -14.99
N GLY A 443 -21.58 1.57 -14.47
CA GLY A 443 -22.48 0.58 -15.09
C GLY A 443 -23.37 1.16 -16.18
N ALA A 444 -24.21 0.31 -16.80
CA ALA A 444 -25.02 0.68 -17.96
C ALA A 444 -25.98 1.87 -17.73
N LYS A 445 -26.49 2.06 -16.51
CA LYS A 445 -27.40 3.17 -16.17
C LYS A 445 -26.67 4.46 -15.79
N LEU A 446 -25.39 4.37 -15.42
CA LEU A 446 -24.61 5.51 -14.97
C LEU A 446 -23.17 5.39 -15.49
N PRO A 447 -23.00 5.43 -16.83
CA PRO A 447 -21.67 5.32 -17.43
C PRO A 447 -20.81 6.50 -16.98
N LEU A 448 -19.50 6.27 -16.94
CA LEU A 448 -18.54 7.32 -16.62
C LEU A 448 -18.38 8.25 -17.84
N PRO A 449 -18.62 9.56 -17.69
CA PRO A 449 -18.49 10.51 -18.80
C PRO A 449 -17.03 10.55 -19.27
N GLN A 450 -16.77 10.26 -20.55
CA GLN A 450 -15.41 10.29 -21.11
C GLN A 450 -15.08 11.69 -21.66
N PRO A 451 -13.90 12.27 -21.36
CA PRO A 451 -13.47 13.53 -21.96
C PRO A 451 -13.11 13.35 -23.45
N ASP A 452 -13.39 14.38 -24.25
CA ASP A 452 -12.96 14.43 -25.65
C ASP A 452 -11.41 14.47 -25.74
N PRO A 453 -10.79 13.88 -26.76
CA PRO A 453 -9.35 13.97 -26.96
C PRO A 453 -8.91 15.43 -27.20
N ARG A 454 -7.98 15.92 -26.39
CA ARG A 454 -7.41 17.26 -26.58
C ARG A 454 -6.30 17.21 -27.64
N GLU A 455 -6.55 17.85 -28.78
CA GLU A 455 -5.54 18.00 -29.83
C GLU A 455 -4.40 18.92 -29.34
N GLY A 456 -3.17 18.39 -29.23
CA GLY A 456 -1.97 19.18 -28.95
C GLY A 456 -1.45 19.21 -27.50
N ALA A 457 -1.63 18.16 -26.70
CA ALA A 457 -0.95 18.05 -25.40
C ALA A 457 0.59 18.05 -25.58
N VAL A 458 1.28 18.99 -24.94
CA VAL A 458 2.72 19.24 -25.10
C VAL A 458 3.57 18.52 -24.04
N ASP A 459 2.93 18.04 -22.97
CA ASP A 459 3.61 17.41 -21.84
C ASP A 459 3.46 15.89 -21.92
N GLU A 460 4.51 15.20 -22.37
CA GLU A 460 4.54 13.74 -22.37
C GLU A 460 4.55 13.23 -20.91
N LYS A 461 3.46 12.59 -20.49
CA LYS A 461 3.33 11.97 -19.17
C LYS A 461 3.50 10.46 -19.28
N LEU A 462 4.05 9.86 -18.23
CA LEU A 462 4.14 8.42 -18.13
C LEU A 462 2.79 7.81 -17.75
N SER A 463 2.45 6.73 -18.44
CA SER A 463 1.37 5.78 -18.13
C SER A 463 1.95 4.37 -18.08
N ASN A 464 1.21 3.39 -17.54
CA ASN A 464 1.58 1.97 -17.51
C ASN A 464 3.03 1.73 -17.06
N PHE A 465 3.26 1.66 -15.75
CA PHE A 465 4.62 1.56 -15.22
C PHE A 465 5.18 0.14 -15.26
N TYR A 466 6.37 -0.01 -15.79
CA TYR A 466 7.10 -1.28 -15.85
C TYR A 466 8.08 -1.47 -14.69
N GLY A 467 8.47 -0.36 -14.06
CA GLY A 467 9.48 -0.36 -13.00
C GLY A 467 9.75 1.04 -12.47
N TYR A 468 10.71 1.13 -11.57
CA TYR A 468 11.25 2.39 -11.08
C TYR A 468 12.77 2.30 -10.92
N ALA A 469 13.42 3.45 -10.89
CA ALA A 469 14.85 3.59 -10.66
C ALA A 469 15.12 4.55 -9.49
N ILE A 470 16.10 4.19 -8.66
CA ILE A 470 16.59 5.01 -7.57
C ILE A 470 18.07 5.30 -7.83
N ASP A 471 18.39 6.57 -8.08
CA ASP A 471 19.76 7.03 -8.28
C ASP A 471 20.37 7.43 -6.92
N LEU A 472 21.43 6.75 -6.52
CA LEU A 472 22.12 6.91 -5.23
C LEU A 472 23.56 7.36 -5.44
N ALA A 473 24.07 8.15 -4.50
CA ALA A 473 25.47 8.53 -4.43
C ALA A 473 26.09 7.96 -3.15
N PHE A 474 27.29 7.43 -3.27
CA PHE A 474 28.09 6.89 -2.17
C PHE A 474 29.42 7.62 -2.10
N ARG A 475 29.93 7.84 -0.89
CA ARG A 475 31.32 8.23 -0.69
C ARG A 475 31.90 7.51 0.52
N THR A 476 33.21 7.30 0.50
CA THR A 476 33.92 6.69 1.61
C THR A 476 35.11 7.52 2.03
N ASN A 477 35.41 7.57 3.33
CA ASN A 477 36.65 8.15 3.83
C ASN A 477 37.79 7.12 3.96
N ALA A 478 37.54 5.85 3.62
CA ALA A 478 38.56 4.79 3.65
C ALA A 478 39.46 4.84 2.41
N ALA A 479 40.77 4.60 2.59
CA ALA A 479 41.77 4.64 1.52
C ALA A 479 41.57 3.57 0.43
N SER A 480 40.98 2.43 0.80
CA SER A 480 40.57 1.36 -0.12
C SER A 480 39.34 0.69 0.49
N SER A 481 38.25 0.65 -0.26
CA SER A 481 37.01 0.01 0.14
C SER A 481 36.24 -0.44 -1.10
N ASN A 482 35.48 -1.51 -0.97
CA ASN A 482 34.38 -1.83 -1.85
C ASN A 482 33.05 -1.45 -1.22
N LEU A 483 32.08 -1.09 -2.05
CA LEU A 483 30.69 -1.00 -1.67
C LEU A 483 30.10 -2.40 -1.64
N MET A 484 29.43 -2.72 -0.55
CA MET A 484 28.82 -4.01 -0.31
C MET A 484 27.31 -3.87 -0.16
N LEU A 485 26.55 -4.81 -0.71
CA LEU A 485 25.16 -5.03 -0.36
C LEU A 485 25.11 -5.88 0.93
N GLN A 486 24.54 -5.33 1.99
CA GLN A 486 24.34 -6.01 3.27
C GLN A 486 23.05 -6.83 3.21
N THR A 487 23.14 -8.16 3.38
CA THR A 487 21.98 -9.06 3.32
C THR A 487 21.50 -9.52 4.68
N THR A 488 22.42 -9.71 5.63
CA THR A 488 22.06 -10.09 7.00
C THR A 488 22.04 -8.89 7.93
N PRO A 489 21.21 -8.93 9.00
CA PRO A 489 21.26 -7.93 10.05
C PRO A 489 22.67 -7.75 10.61
N ALA A 490 23.10 -6.50 10.79
CA ALA A 490 24.42 -6.17 11.32
C ALA A 490 24.34 -4.99 12.31
N ASN A 491 25.03 -5.12 13.45
CA ASN A 491 25.14 -4.05 14.45
C ASN A 491 26.20 -3.02 14.00
N ARG A 492 25.79 -1.75 13.88
CA ARG A 492 26.62 -0.67 13.32
C ARG A 492 27.34 0.20 14.37
N ILE A 493 27.08 -0.02 15.66
CA ILE A 493 27.54 0.89 16.73
C ILE A 493 28.53 0.22 17.68
N TYR A 494 28.35 -1.07 17.99
CA TYR A 494 29.18 -1.76 18.99
C TYR A 494 29.86 -3.00 18.40
N SER A 495 31.18 -3.08 18.54
CA SER A 495 32.02 -4.21 18.11
C SER A 495 32.16 -5.32 19.15
N GLU A 496 31.56 -5.18 20.33
CA GLU A 496 31.67 -6.14 21.43
C GLU A 496 30.37 -6.89 21.67
N ASN A 497 30.50 -8.21 21.80
CA ASN A 497 29.43 -9.17 21.99
C ASN A 497 28.58 -8.82 23.23
N GLY A 498 27.30 -8.49 23.04
CA GLY A 498 26.36 -8.37 24.16
C GLY A 498 25.10 -7.53 23.95
N VAL A 499 24.97 -6.79 22.84
CA VAL A 499 23.75 -6.00 22.56
C VAL A 499 22.89 -6.72 21.53
N SER A 500 21.70 -7.17 21.94
CA SER A 500 20.75 -7.93 21.10
C SER A 500 20.01 -7.09 20.05
N GLU A 501 20.17 -5.77 20.07
CA GLU A 501 19.46 -4.85 19.17
C GLU A 501 20.31 -4.59 17.92
N THR A 502 20.01 -5.33 16.85
CA THR A 502 20.59 -5.10 15.53
C THR A 502 19.99 -3.83 14.91
N MET A 503 20.79 -2.79 14.69
CA MET A 503 20.32 -1.55 14.01
C MET A 503 20.33 -1.68 12.48
N GLY A 504 19.60 -2.68 11.96
CA GLY A 504 19.37 -2.91 10.53
C GLY A 504 19.00 -4.36 10.23
N LYS A 505 17.98 -4.58 9.40
CA LYS A 505 17.47 -5.92 9.02
C LYS A 505 18.18 -6.55 7.81
N GLY A 506 19.16 -5.86 7.23
CA GLY A 506 19.72 -6.21 5.92
C GLY A 506 18.84 -5.75 4.78
N SER A 507 19.25 -6.02 3.54
CA SER A 507 18.48 -5.69 2.34
C SER A 507 17.32 -6.69 2.20
N THR A 508 16.09 -6.19 2.24
CA THR A 508 14.87 -7.01 2.27
C THR A 508 13.78 -6.36 1.44
N MET A 509 12.81 -7.16 0.98
CA MET A 509 11.55 -6.66 0.46
C MET A 509 10.40 -7.34 1.17
N THR A 510 9.42 -6.54 1.60
CA THR A 510 8.20 -7.02 2.26
C THR A 510 7.02 -6.76 1.35
N PHE A 511 6.20 -7.79 1.11
CA PHE A 511 4.89 -7.64 0.50
C PHE A 511 3.79 -7.82 1.54
N ASN A 512 2.77 -6.98 1.44
CA ASN A 512 1.55 -7.06 2.23
C ASN A 512 0.34 -7.24 1.31
N VAL A 513 -0.58 -8.09 1.73
CA VAL A 513 -1.88 -8.30 1.09
C VAL A 513 -3.00 -7.94 2.05
N THR A 514 -3.98 -7.21 1.54
CA THR A 514 -5.22 -6.87 2.27
C THR A 514 -6.34 -7.87 2.01
N ASP A 515 -6.22 -8.70 0.97
CA ASP A 515 -7.20 -9.74 0.62
C ASP A 515 -6.76 -11.11 1.16
N THR A 516 -7.62 -11.73 1.95
CA THR A 516 -7.43 -13.07 2.52
C THR A 516 -7.45 -14.20 1.48
N LYS A 517 -7.79 -13.91 0.22
CA LYS A 517 -7.74 -14.88 -0.89
C LYS A 517 -6.33 -15.23 -1.34
N PHE A 518 -5.32 -14.43 -0.96
CA PHE A 518 -3.93 -14.76 -1.24
C PHE A 518 -3.36 -15.70 -0.20
N THR A 519 -2.79 -16.81 -0.66
CA THR A 519 -1.95 -17.64 0.19
C THR A 519 -0.55 -17.05 0.29
N VAL A 520 0.18 -17.37 1.36
CA VAL A 520 1.60 -17.02 1.50
C VAL A 520 2.41 -17.51 0.28
N ASP A 521 2.04 -18.67 -0.29
CA ASP A 521 2.68 -19.21 -1.49
C ASP A 521 2.47 -18.32 -2.72
N ASN A 522 1.29 -17.70 -2.88
CA ASN A 522 1.05 -16.75 -3.96
C ASN A 522 1.93 -15.49 -3.81
N ILE A 523 2.08 -14.99 -2.58
CA ILE A 523 2.95 -13.84 -2.29
C ILE A 523 4.40 -14.19 -2.62
N LEU A 524 4.89 -15.35 -2.18
CA LEU A 524 6.26 -15.79 -2.42
C LEU A 524 6.56 -16.06 -3.89
N ASN A 525 5.58 -16.57 -4.63
CA ASN A 525 5.71 -16.75 -6.07
C ASN A 525 5.88 -15.40 -6.77
N LEU A 526 5.00 -14.42 -6.49
CA LEU A 526 5.12 -13.08 -7.08
C LEU A 526 6.42 -12.36 -6.67
N MET A 527 6.81 -12.47 -5.40
CA MET A 527 8.12 -12.00 -4.90
C MET A 527 9.27 -12.61 -5.69
N GLY A 528 9.15 -13.89 -6.07
CA GLY A 528 10.12 -14.61 -6.88
C GLY A 528 10.37 -13.98 -8.25
N HIS A 529 9.50 -13.08 -8.72
CA HIS A 529 9.63 -12.38 -10.00
C HIS A 529 10.18 -10.96 -9.88
N ILE A 530 10.45 -10.43 -8.68
CA ILE A 530 11.08 -9.10 -8.55
C ILE A 530 12.57 -9.17 -8.88
N ARG A 531 13.04 -8.19 -9.66
CA ARG A 531 14.44 -8.03 -10.06
C ARG A 531 14.95 -6.67 -9.67
N ILE A 532 16.22 -6.64 -9.25
CA ILE A 532 16.94 -5.40 -8.93
C ILE A 532 18.26 -5.42 -9.71
N VAL A 533 18.48 -4.42 -10.55
CA VAL A 533 19.71 -4.29 -11.35
C VAL A 533 20.42 -3.01 -10.96
N PHE A 534 21.70 -3.13 -10.64
CA PHE A 534 22.56 -2.01 -10.28
C PHE A 534 23.40 -1.60 -11.49
N THR A 535 23.40 -0.31 -11.81
CA THR A 535 24.26 0.26 -12.86
C THR A 535 25.17 1.34 -12.30
N ASP A 536 26.31 1.55 -12.95
CA ASP A 536 27.14 2.74 -12.71
C ASP A 536 26.48 4.02 -13.27
N ALA A 537 27.17 5.16 -13.10
CA ALA A 537 26.73 6.46 -13.59
C ALA A 537 26.48 6.53 -15.11
N ASN A 538 27.17 5.69 -15.88
CA ASN A 538 27.06 5.60 -17.34
C ASN A 538 25.98 4.61 -17.79
N GLY A 539 25.30 3.95 -16.86
CA GLY A 539 24.28 2.94 -17.15
C GLY A 539 24.85 1.56 -17.46
N LYS A 540 26.14 1.29 -17.18
CA LYS A 540 26.70 -0.05 -17.31
C LYS A 540 26.26 -0.92 -16.15
N VAL A 541 25.77 -2.13 -16.41
CA VAL A 541 25.39 -3.09 -15.37
C VAL A 541 26.63 -3.50 -14.56
N ILE A 542 26.55 -3.33 -13.24
CA ILE A 542 27.61 -3.73 -12.29
C ILE A 542 27.19 -4.93 -11.43
N ALA A 543 25.90 -5.10 -11.18
CA ALA A 543 25.38 -6.25 -10.44
C ALA A 543 23.88 -6.48 -10.73
N ALA A 544 23.43 -7.72 -10.54
CA ALA A 544 22.04 -8.11 -10.60
C ALA A 544 21.64 -8.82 -9.31
N ALA A 545 20.41 -8.64 -8.87
CA ALA A 545 19.88 -9.18 -7.63
C ALA A 545 18.42 -9.65 -7.78
N ARG A 546 18.05 -10.61 -6.94
CA ARG A 546 16.70 -11.16 -6.81
C ARG A 546 16.36 -11.42 -5.34
N LEU A 547 15.08 -11.67 -5.06
CA LEU A 547 14.63 -12.07 -3.73
C LEU A 547 14.93 -13.56 -3.49
N ASP A 548 15.48 -13.89 -2.32
CA ASP A 548 15.64 -15.27 -1.85
C ASP A 548 14.35 -15.74 -1.19
N THR A 549 13.42 -16.22 -2.01
CA THR A 549 12.09 -16.68 -1.56
C THR A 549 12.10 -18.10 -1.01
N ASN A 550 13.25 -18.78 -1.04
CA ASN A 550 13.39 -20.16 -0.57
C ASN A 550 14.06 -20.27 0.80
N ASN A 551 14.77 -19.22 1.25
CA ASN A 551 15.53 -19.25 2.51
C ASN A 551 15.32 -17.97 3.32
N ASN A 552 15.23 -18.12 4.65
CA ASN A 552 15.13 -17.00 5.60
C ASN A 552 13.98 -16.03 5.27
N VAL A 553 12.86 -16.58 4.83
CA VAL A 553 11.63 -15.84 4.58
C VAL A 553 10.84 -15.71 5.88
N GLU A 554 10.51 -14.48 6.26
CA GLU A 554 9.58 -14.21 7.36
C GLU A 554 8.17 -14.07 6.80
N THR A 555 7.20 -14.81 7.35
CA THR A 555 5.81 -14.75 6.90
C THR A 555 4.87 -14.48 8.05
N THR A 556 3.85 -13.69 7.78
CA THR A 556 2.62 -13.61 8.56
C THR A 556 1.48 -14.04 7.64
N GLY A 557 0.30 -14.40 8.16
CA GLY A 557 -0.82 -14.85 7.30
C GLY A 557 -1.19 -13.87 6.16
N THR A 558 -0.78 -12.60 6.25
CA THR A 558 -1.05 -11.53 5.28
C THR A 558 0.20 -10.78 4.80
N SER A 559 1.41 -11.24 5.13
CA SER A 559 2.66 -10.61 4.65
C SER A 559 3.81 -11.59 4.50
N ALA A 560 4.75 -11.27 3.60
CA ALA A 560 5.98 -12.04 3.44
C ALA A 560 7.17 -11.09 3.24
N THR A 561 8.30 -11.41 3.88
CA THR A 561 9.57 -10.67 3.78
C THR A 561 10.67 -11.60 3.34
N ALA A 562 11.35 -11.25 2.24
CA ALA A 562 12.48 -12.00 1.70
C ALA A 562 13.73 -11.12 1.60
N GLN A 563 14.90 -11.74 1.69
CA GLN A 563 16.19 -11.06 1.55
C GLN A 563 16.50 -10.76 0.07
N VAL A 564 17.01 -9.57 -0.21
CA VAL A 564 17.57 -9.22 -1.51
C VAL A 564 19.00 -9.75 -1.58
N LYS A 565 19.32 -10.56 -2.59
CA LYS A 565 20.68 -11.09 -2.78
C LYS A 565 21.17 -10.93 -4.22
N LEU A 566 22.48 -10.70 -4.37
CA LEU A 566 23.12 -10.67 -5.68
C LEU A 566 23.11 -12.08 -6.28
N CYS A 567 22.96 -12.16 -7.59
CA CYS A 567 22.97 -13.40 -8.34
C CYS A 567 23.95 -13.31 -9.51
N GLU A 568 24.33 -14.47 -10.03
CA GLU A 568 24.93 -14.55 -11.35
C GLU A 568 23.96 -14.04 -12.41
N TYR A 569 24.49 -13.52 -13.50
CA TYR A 569 23.66 -13.13 -14.64
C TYR A 569 24.41 -13.34 -15.95
N THR A 570 23.65 -13.56 -17.00
CA THR A 570 24.16 -13.59 -18.37
C THR A 570 23.38 -12.60 -19.23
N LEU A 571 23.99 -12.15 -20.32
CA LEU A 571 23.34 -11.30 -21.30
C LEU A 571 22.87 -12.18 -22.46
N THR A 572 21.57 -12.15 -22.73
CA THR A 572 20.96 -12.84 -23.87
C THR A 572 20.61 -11.83 -24.94
N THR A 573 21.02 -12.08 -26.18
CA THR A 573 20.68 -11.23 -27.33
C THR A 573 19.36 -11.69 -27.95
N LEU A 574 18.43 -10.76 -28.12
CA LEU A 574 17.12 -10.92 -28.73
C LEU A 574 16.91 -9.94 -29.90
N ASP A 575 15.87 -10.17 -30.69
CA ASP A 575 15.43 -9.19 -31.70
C ASP A 575 14.68 -8.03 -31.02
N ARG A 576 14.87 -6.80 -31.53
CA ARG A 576 14.13 -5.62 -31.09
C ARG A 576 12.92 -5.38 -32.00
N ASP A 577 11.72 -5.41 -31.46
CA ASP A 577 10.50 -5.05 -32.21
C ASP A 577 10.35 -3.52 -32.30
N GLY A 578 9.95 -3.00 -33.46
CA GLY A 578 9.64 -1.58 -33.67
C GLY A 578 10.74 -0.71 -34.33
N ALA A 579 11.81 -1.29 -34.86
CA ALA A 579 12.81 -0.53 -35.63
C ALA A 579 12.23 -0.05 -36.98
N ALA A 580 12.12 1.26 -37.16
CA ALA A 580 11.82 1.87 -38.46
C ALA A 580 13.04 1.74 -39.40
N GLY A 581 13.29 0.55 -39.93
CA GLY A 581 14.41 0.31 -40.85
C GLY A 581 14.61 -1.16 -41.17
N THR A 582 15.00 -1.45 -42.41
CA THR A 582 15.13 -2.79 -43.01
C THR A 582 16.36 -3.59 -42.52
N GLY A 583 16.63 -3.60 -41.21
CA GLY A 583 17.71 -4.38 -40.59
C GLY A 583 17.26 -4.95 -39.24
N THR A 584 17.72 -6.16 -38.90
CA THR A 584 17.46 -6.80 -37.61
C THR A 584 18.27 -6.08 -36.53
N GLU A 585 17.67 -5.10 -35.86
CA GLU A 585 18.24 -4.51 -34.65
C GLU A 585 18.11 -5.52 -33.50
N THR A 586 19.19 -5.79 -32.80
CA THR A 586 19.21 -6.71 -31.64
C THR A 586 19.34 -5.94 -30.34
N ILE A 587 18.77 -6.49 -29.27
CA ILE A 587 18.81 -5.97 -27.92
C ILE A 587 19.33 -7.04 -26.95
N GLN A 588 19.93 -6.64 -25.84
CA GLN A 588 20.33 -7.58 -24.79
C GLN A 588 19.39 -7.47 -23.59
N ILE A 589 19.11 -8.60 -22.97
CA ILE A 589 18.36 -8.73 -21.72
C ILE A 589 19.21 -9.48 -20.69
N ILE A 590 18.87 -9.33 -19.41
CA ILE A 590 19.54 -10.01 -18.30
C ILE A 590 18.79 -11.30 -17.97
N SER A 591 19.46 -12.44 -18.14
CA SER A 591 18.99 -13.71 -17.59
C SER A 591 19.59 -13.94 -16.21
N PHE A 592 18.75 -14.15 -15.20
CA PHE A 592 19.15 -14.25 -13.79
C PHE A 592 19.50 -15.70 -13.43
N GLY A 593 20.74 -15.90 -12.97
CA GLY A 593 21.27 -17.19 -12.57
C GLY A 593 21.14 -17.47 -11.07
N GLU A 594 22.05 -18.30 -10.54
CA GLU A 594 22.06 -18.68 -9.12
C GLU A 594 22.41 -17.50 -8.19
N ILE A 595 21.90 -17.53 -6.96
CA ILE A 595 22.26 -16.57 -5.92
C ILE A 595 23.73 -16.76 -5.55
N LYS A 596 24.50 -15.67 -5.50
CA LYS A 596 25.91 -15.69 -5.12
C LYS A 596 26.07 -16.03 -3.64
N THR A 597 27.21 -16.65 -3.31
CA THR A 597 27.55 -16.92 -1.91
C THR A 597 27.78 -15.62 -1.15
N VAL A 598 27.08 -15.50 -0.01
CA VAL A 598 27.26 -14.38 0.92
C VAL A 598 28.50 -14.62 1.77
N ASN A 599 29.31 -13.59 2.02
CA ASN A 599 30.49 -13.74 2.88
C ASN A 599 30.13 -13.92 4.37
N GLU A 600 31.13 -14.22 5.21
CA GLU A 600 30.95 -14.45 6.66
C GLU A 600 30.34 -13.26 7.42
N LYS A 601 30.39 -12.06 6.85
CA LYS A 601 29.81 -10.82 7.41
C LYS A 601 28.41 -10.50 6.86
N GLY A 602 27.84 -11.37 6.03
CA GLY A 602 26.54 -11.13 5.44
C GLY A 602 26.55 -10.12 4.28
N GLN A 603 27.67 -9.99 3.57
CA GLN A 603 27.91 -8.94 2.58
C GLN A 603 28.21 -9.52 1.20
N MET A 604 27.85 -8.80 0.15
CA MET A 604 28.21 -9.11 -1.24
C MET A 604 28.72 -7.86 -1.97
N GLU A 605 29.82 -8.00 -2.71
CA GLU A 605 30.50 -6.88 -3.38
C GLU A 605 29.70 -6.36 -4.58
N LEU A 606 29.53 -5.04 -4.65
CA LEU A 606 28.96 -4.33 -5.80
C LEU A 606 30.03 -3.73 -6.70
N CYS A 607 30.88 -2.86 -6.13
CA CYS A 607 31.96 -2.20 -6.87
C CYS A 607 33.00 -1.59 -5.93
N ALA A 608 34.16 -1.24 -6.47
CA ALA A 608 35.18 -0.48 -5.75
C ALA A 608 34.73 0.97 -5.46
N LEU A 609 35.17 1.51 -4.33
CA LEU A 609 35.02 2.91 -3.93
C LEU A 609 36.40 3.57 -3.85
N THR A 610 36.47 4.83 -4.29
CA THR A 610 37.68 5.65 -4.16
C THR A 610 37.50 6.62 -3.00
N GLN A 611 38.55 6.78 -2.19
CA GLN A 611 38.54 7.65 -1.02
C GLN A 611 38.11 9.08 -1.39
N ASN A 612 37.15 9.61 -0.65
CA ASN A 612 36.58 10.96 -0.77
C ASN A 612 36.06 11.31 -2.17
N GLN A 613 35.76 10.30 -2.99
CA GLN A 613 35.12 10.50 -4.29
C GLN A 613 33.69 9.98 -4.25
N GLN A 614 32.81 10.70 -4.95
CA GLN A 614 31.44 10.28 -5.17
C GLN A 614 31.40 9.15 -6.20
N THR A 615 30.73 8.07 -5.85
CA THR A 615 30.36 6.97 -6.74
C THR A 615 28.84 6.96 -6.88
N ALA A 616 28.33 7.23 -8.09
CA ALA A 616 26.90 7.18 -8.37
C ALA A 616 26.49 5.80 -8.89
N ILE A 617 25.40 5.27 -8.33
CA ILE A 617 24.83 3.95 -8.67
C ILE A 617 23.33 4.10 -8.82
N SER A 618 22.75 3.48 -9.84
CA SER A 618 21.30 3.44 -10.03
C SER A 618 20.79 2.03 -9.75
N ALA A 619 19.74 1.90 -8.93
CA ALA A 619 19.04 0.64 -8.70
C ALA A 619 17.73 0.64 -9.47
N TYR A 620 17.60 -0.26 -10.45
CA TYR A 620 16.39 -0.47 -11.26
C TYR A 620 15.60 -1.63 -10.69
N VAL A 621 14.34 -1.41 -10.35
CA VAL A 621 13.44 -2.41 -9.77
C VAL A 621 12.25 -2.63 -10.70
N TYR A 622 12.00 -3.88 -11.08
CA TYR A 622 10.93 -4.26 -12.00
C TYR A 622 10.43 -5.68 -11.76
N LEU A 623 9.26 -5.98 -12.32
CA LEU A 623 8.65 -7.31 -12.33
C LEU A 623 9.10 -8.07 -13.59
N ASP A 624 9.74 -9.22 -13.41
CA ASP A 624 10.35 -10.01 -14.48
C ASP A 624 9.33 -10.64 -15.42
N GLY A 625 9.25 -10.10 -16.64
CA GLY A 625 8.40 -10.59 -17.70
C GLY A 625 8.83 -11.93 -18.31
N GLU A 626 10.04 -12.43 -18.04
CA GLU A 626 10.47 -13.74 -18.55
C GLU A 626 9.89 -14.91 -17.78
N THR A 627 9.58 -14.68 -16.50
CA THR A 627 9.25 -15.75 -15.56
C THR A 627 7.82 -15.66 -15.04
N VAL A 628 7.17 -14.50 -15.16
CA VAL A 628 5.80 -14.31 -14.68
C VAL A 628 4.79 -14.85 -15.70
N GLU A 629 3.93 -15.78 -15.26
CA GLU A 629 2.80 -16.27 -16.05
C GLU A 629 1.52 -15.50 -15.69
N SER A 630 0.50 -15.52 -16.58
CA SER A 630 -0.80 -14.87 -16.31
C SER A 630 -1.55 -15.40 -15.08
N ARG A 631 -1.08 -16.49 -14.48
CA ARG A 631 -1.59 -17.05 -13.21
C ARG A 631 -0.87 -16.51 -11.97
N ASP A 632 0.30 -15.91 -12.15
CA ASP A 632 1.17 -15.40 -11.08
C ASP A 632 0.87 -13.92 -10.79
N VAL A 633 0.28 -13.22 -11.77
CA VAL A 633 -0.36 -11.91 -11.59
C VAL A 633 -1.83 -12.13 -11.23
N GLY A 634 -2.29 -11.52 -10.13
CA GLY A 634 -3.72 -11.49 -9.81
C GLY A 634 -4.50 -10.87 -10.97
N THR A 635 -5.76 -11.27 -11.15
CA THR A 635 -6.70 -10.50 -11.97
C THR A 635 -6.70 -9.04 -11.50
N GLU A 636 -7.07 -8.09 -12.37
CA GLU A 636 -6.98 -6.62 -12.18
C GLU A 636 -7.52 -6.06 -10.83
N ASP A 637 -8.22 -6.89 -10.05
CA ASP A 637 -8.82 -6.62 -8.75
C ASP A 637 -7.91 -6.85 -7.52
N LEU A 638 -6.65 -7.28 -7.67
CA LEU A 638 -5.82 -7.76 -6.56
C LEU A 638 -4.44 -7.09 -6.49
N SER A 639 -4.34 -5.97 -5.76
CA SER A 639 -3.10 -5.22 -5.54
C SER A 639 -2.34 -5.73 -4.31
N MET A 640 -1.11 -6.23 -4.50
CA MET A 640 -0.15 -6.41 -3.40
C MET A 640 0.71 -5.15 -3.27
N THR A 641 0.98 -4.71 -2.05
CA THR A 641 1.87 -3.55 -1.81
C THR A 641 3.23 -4.02 -1.31
N GLY A 642 4.30 -3.47 -1.88
CA GLY A 642 5.68 -3.85 -1.59
C GLY A 642 6.47 -2.72 -0.94
N THR A 643 7.28 -3.02 0.08
CA THR A 643 8.27 -2.10 0.67
C THR A 643 9.67 -2.69 0.47
N LEU A 644 10.55 -1.95 -0.21
CA LEU A 644 11.94 -2.34 -0.44
C LEU A 644 12.88 -1.60 0.52
N ASN A 645 13.76 -2.35 1.18
CA ASN A 645 14.88 -1.84 1.95
C ASN A 645 16.19 -2.31 1.31
N LEU A 646 17.07 -1.36 0.97
CA LEU A 646 18.42 -1.65 0.50
C LEU A 646 19.41 -1.14 1.56
N GLN A 647 20.21 -2.07 2.10
CA GLN A 647 21.21 -1.75 3.09
C GLN A 647 22.60 -1.96 2.49
N PHE A 648 23.45 -0.93 2.62
CA PHE A 648 24.81 -0.95 2.10
C PHE A 648 25.82 -0.90 3.24
N SER A 649 27.00 -1.46 2.98
CA SER A 649 28.15 -1.42 3.88
C SER A 649 29.45 -1.27 3.09
N SER A 650 30.53 -1.06 3.82
CA SER A 650 31.89 -1.00 3.29
C SER A 650 32.67 -2.18 3.88
N ASP A 651 33.54 -2.79 3.09
CA ASP A 651 34.44 -3.85 3.55
C ASP A 651 35.70 -3.32 4.26
N ALA A 652 35.91 -2.00 4.26
CA ALA A 652 37.08 -1.40 4.90
C ALA A 652 37.04 -1.62 6.42
N THR A 653 38.19 -2.01 6.95
CA THR A 653 38.34 -2.25 8.39
C THR A 653 38.37 -0.93 9.14
N LEU A 654 37.30 -0.64 9.88
CA LEU A 654 37.23 0.49 10.80
C LEU A 654 38.21 0.25 11.95
N LYS A 655 39.35 0.95 11.95
CA LYS A 655 40.19 1.03 13.16
C LYS A 655 39.57 2.07 14.07
N ALA A 656 39.11 1.65 15.25
CA ALA A 656 38.77 2.58 16.31
C ALA A 656 39.99 3.49 16.56
N MET A 657 39.75 4.78 16.79
CA MET A 657 40.82 5.70 17.18
C MET A 657 41.48 5.14 18.45
N PRO A 658 42.81 4.96 18.50
CA PRO A 658 43.46 4.41 19.68
C PRO A 658 43.33 5.41 20.84
N TYR A 659 42.44 5.13 21.79
CA TYR A 659 42.28 5.88 23.04
C TYR A 659 43.39 5.57 24.06
N ALA A 660 44.61 5.22 23.60
CA ALA A 660 45.68 4.76 24.48
C ALA A 660 46.07 5.82 25.53
N ASP A 661 45.99 7.10 25.18
CA ASP A 661 46.30 8.22 26.08
C ASP A 661 45.21 8.49 27.13
N LEU A 662 44.01 7.93 26.97
CA LEU A 662 42.88 8.07 27.91
C LEU A 662 42.60 6.80 28.72
N GLN A 663 43.16 5.66 28.35
CA GLN A 663 43.04 4.39 29.09
C GLN A 663 44.14 4.18 30.16
N GLY A 664 44.98 5.19 30.42
CA GLY A 664 46.21 5.01 31.21
C GLY A 664 46.62 6.15 32.14
N GLN A 665 45.73 7.03 32.61
CA GLN A 665 46.03 7.84 33.79
C GLN A 665 45.46 7.18 35.04
N THR A 666 46.23 6.25 35.59
CA THR A 666 46.07 5.85 36.99
C THR A 666 46.30 7.09 37.86
N GLU A 667 45.29 7.52 38.62
CA GLU A 667 45.44 8.53 39.66
C GLU A 667 46.62 8.13 40.56
N THR A 668 47.73 8.86 40.44
CA THR A 668 48.82 8.75 41.40
C THR A 668 48.44 9.64 42.58
N THR A 669 47.74 9.06 43.56
CA THR A 669 47.49 9.70 44.86
C THR A 669 48.83 9.97 45.53
N THR A 670 49.35 11.18 45.38
CA THR A 670 50.54 11.63 46.10
C THR A 670 50.10 12.08 47.48
N THR A 671 50.18 11.19 48.46
CA THR A 671 49.97 11.52 49.87
C THR A 671 51.10 12.45 50.32
N SER A 672 50.84 13.76 50.41
CA SER A 672 51.75 14.70 51.06
C SER A 672 51.70 14.49 52.58
N THR A 673 52.72 13.85 53.15
CA THR A 673 53.02 13.90 54.58
C THR A 673 53.66 15.24 54.90
N THR A 674 52.89 16.17 55.48
CA THR A 674 53.41 17.34 56.18
C THR A 674 53.90 16.92 57.56
N THR A 675 55.22 16.75 57.69
CA THR A 675 55.89 16.72 59.00
C THR A 675 56.03 18.17 59.46
N ALA A 676 55.32 18.54 60.53
CA ALA A 676 55.58 19.76 61.27
C ALA A 676 56.91 19.60 62.02
N ASP A 677 57.91 20.43 61.69
CA ASP A 677 59.09 20.62 62.51
C ASP A 677 58.91 21.89 63.35
N ASN A 678 59.18 21.76 64.65
CA ASN A 678 59.13 22.86 65.61
C ASN A 678 60.41 23.67 65.50
N GLY A 679 60.30 24.93 65.09
CA GLY A 679 61.37 25.92 65.11
C GLY A 679 60.85 27.32 64.80
#